data_AF-A0A238UE49-F1
#
_entry.id   AF-A0A238UE49-F1
#
_cell.length_a   1.000
_cell.length_b   1.000
_cell.length_c   1.000
_cell.angle_alpha   90.00
_cell.angle_beta   90.00
_cell.angle_gamma   90.00
#
_symmetry.space_group_name_H-M   'P 1'
#
loop_
_entity.id
_entity.type
_entity.pdbx_description
1 polymer ?
#
loop_
_entity_poly.entity_id
_entity_poly.type
_entity_poly.pdbx_seq_one_letter_code
_entity_poly.pdbx_strand_id
1 'polypeptide(L)'
;MHSVKFIVALSTIAIAFVKMKIKLNTLSYLLVITLFNVFFSYSQCAGSDASVTICDKELDTNYQRFDLFSQLNGSPSTGGKWASENPVNRFALNENTGTLNLWSINRFGEHKFIYTNDSCGENATVTVFLGGYPGEDNIDGGANACEDDTAVDLFSFLDNDLVSLSSDINGTWRVGPGSSTPPSALNGNLFNATVAGLGTHTLTYTVDAVDSCPSRTATIVLEVHRASDSGIASELVICDTDDLSGYSNLNLFDYLSGNDSDGIWSDNNSTGQITSLTDHIIDVEQIYNDFGSGLYSFTYTVFPIHGVCSTESSTVNIFIPEVAGKFSVEKLCDFENTTITITHEGTVEAQMIYNLEYEIVDKNTGLVVYTGTEPNINFSEFDVDLGIRTLTQYTFEINASILSSGSYTIRTKAIRDIRNIICDSYTVEEADFIIFNAKVNVEDICFDTDIIDIEISELTNNNGMLSNSEHTISYVVSNTVNSDVIAVNDLRVLFSDGKATFPLDFSSFPKQIGEYTIDITSPTAIGLNCVEESFTIKRVPEDITLDLQLDNACNATDMKILVDAPTLSSGEYTITYEVTELNSATKLIENTIVFSGGNANFNVDISGLAQGNYNVLLKSIQNDTDPCRTEFEFQLTESFSINGIPDAPILSENQSFCLSSFFPNQPTLNDIVVDQGENLTWYESSSSTTPLNINTTLENDKTYFVTANDPENSCESSDRSVVTIKIISTEMVSSTNRTPTFCGLDNATLADFDATTTTGTIIWYDANTGGAVLDPTTIIENNESYFAVSKIDDCEHHERLEFIATVISPPTPEFNGDTQRCKLDNLTLADISVDFTSVTGYDLLWYDSNEAGTELSENELIEQDITYYAAYVDPTTSCESMRTPITIDLSDCNPEDYDFFIPDGFSPNNDGTNDEFYIPFIEFFYPDYELEIFNRYGQSLFKGNIDNPKWDGQNTSRSEVTSGVYFYILNYNKDNLKPKQGRIYLSK
;
A
#
# COMPACT_ATOMS: atom_id res chain seq x y z
N MET A 1 -9.34 31.22 -42.40
CA MET A 1 -9.35 30.60 -43.73
C MET A 1 -10.51 31.19 -44.53
N HIS A 2 -10.27 31.95 -45.63
CA HIS A 2 -11.25 32.59 -46.56
C HIS A 2 -12.33 33.53 -45.93
N SER A 3 -12.42 34.83 -46.28
CA SER A 3 -13.09 35.44 -47.48
C SER A 3 -14.63 35.22 -47.47
N VAL A 4 -15.57 36.17 -47.70
CA VAL A 4 -15.70 37.44 -48.47
C VAL A 4 -16.79 38.34 -47.76
N LYS A 5 -16.86 39.69 -47.68
CA LYS A 5 -16.18 40.92 -48.20
C LYS A 5 -17.01 41.75 -49.24
N PHE A 6 -17.04 43.11 -49.09
CA PHE A 6 -17.44 44.16 -50.08
C PHE A 6 -18.96 44.36 -50.43
N ILE A 7 -19.54 45.53 -50.82
CA ILE A 7 -19.14 46.98 -50.97
C ILE A 7 -20.36 47.94 -50.70
N VAL A 8 -20.10 49.27 -50.60
CA VAL A 8 -20.91 50.51 -50.92
C VAL A 8 -21.23 51.39 -49.67
N ALA A 9 -20.94 52.71 -49.53
CA ALA A 9 -20.18 53.79 -50.22
C ALA A 9 -20.92 54.93 -50.99
N LEU A 10 -20.59 56.22 -50.66
CA LEU A 10 -20.86 57.52 -51.37
C LEU A 10 -22.36 57.98 -51.44
N SER A 11 -22.78 59.26 -51.53
CA SER A 11 -22.22 60.65 -51.42
C SER A 11 -23.39 61.70 -51.60
N THR A 12 -23.35 63.05 -51.49
CA THR A 12 -22.31 64.11 -51.25
C THR A 12 -22.94 65.45 -50.75
N ILE A 13 -22.32 66.11 -49.75
CA ILE A 13 -21.88 67.54 -49.67
C ILE A 13 -22.75 68.73 -50.23
N ALA A 14 -23.05 69.73 -49.35
CA ALA A 14 -23.18 71.21 -49.56
C ALA A 14 -24.36 71.84 -50.37
N ILE A 15 -24.73 73.16 -50.32
CA ILE A 15 -24.58 74.31 -49.36
C ILE A 15 -25.66 75.41 -49.67
N ALA A 16 -26.24 76.03 -48.61
CA ALA A 16 -26.87 77.38 -48.46
C ALA A 16 -27.83 78.06 -49.49
N PHE A 17 -28.73 78.94 -48.98
CA PHE A 17 -28.81 80.43 -49.17
C PHE A 17 -30.22 81.09 -49.31
N VAL A 18 -30.31 82.34 -48.82
CA VAL A 18 -31.29 83.45 -49.11
C VAL A 18 -32.60 83.57 -48.29
N LYS A 19 -32.90 84.84 -47.90
CA LYS A 19 -34.13 85.36 -47.27
C LYS A 19 -34.99 86.13 -48.29
N MET A 20 -36.32 86.20 -48.13
CA MET A 20 -37.08 87.44 -48.43
C MET A 20 -38.39 87.59 -47.64
N LYS A 21 -39.21 88.61 -47.94
CA LYS A 21 -40.03 89.37 -46.95
C LYS A 21 -41.25 90.04 -47.61
N ILE A 22 -42.23 90.51 -46.80
CA ILE A 22 -43.35 91.46 -47.09
C ILE A 22 -44.64 90.82 -47.71
N LYS A 23 -45.91 91.22 -47.49
CA LYS A 23 -46.75 91.88 -46.43
C LYS A 23 -48.19 92.07 -47.01
N LEU A 24 -49.18 92.58 -46.24
CA LEU A 24 -50.56 93.04 -46.62
C LEU A 24 -51.62 91.92 -46.90
N ASN A 25 -52.95 92.10 -46.72
CA ASN A 25 -53.75 93.29 -46.33
C ASN A 25 -55.13 93.04 -45.62
N THR A 26 -55.57 94.01 -44.80
CA THR A 26 -56.94 94.51 -44.50
C THR A 26 -58.21 93.64 -44.26
N LEU A 27 -58.73 93.72 -43.02
CA LEU A 27 -59.95 94.49 -42.58
C LEU A 27 -61.41 93.94 -42.70
N SER A 28 -62.06 93.81 -41.52
CA SER A 28 -63.51 93.95 -41.15
C SER A 28 -64.65 93.18 -41.85
N TYR A 29 -65.48 92.47 -41.05
CA TYR A 29 -66.96 92.53 -40.87
C TYR A 29 -67.36 91.36 -39.92
N LEU A 30 -67.73 91.56 -38.65
CA LEU A 30 -69.04 91.95 -38.08
C LEU A 30 -70.01 90.78 -37.75
N LEU A 31 -70.10 90.48 -36.44
CA LEU A 31 -71.30 90.05 -35.68
C LEU A 31 -71.98 88.67 -35.95
N VAL A 32 -71.87 87.78 -34.95
CA VAL A 32 -72.85 86.75 -34.48
C VAL A 32 -73.43 85.74 -35.51
N ILE A 33 -73.10 84.46 -35.27
CA ILE A 33 -74.07 83.36 -35.06
C ILE A 33 -73.40 82.30 -34.17
N THR A 34 -74.18 81.62 -33.33
CA THR A 34 -73.73 80.58 -32.39
C THR A 34 -73.97 79.15 -32.92
N LEU A 35 -73.35 78.18 -32.23
CA LEU A 35 -73.53 76.71 -32.31
C LEU A 35 -72.72 75.93 -33.37
N PHE A 36 -72.31 74.74 -32.93
CA PHE A 36 -71.63 73.65 -33.65
C PHE A 36 -70.37 73.99 -34.46
N ASN A 37 -69.23 73.94 -33.77
CA ASN A 37 -68.09 73.14 -34.23
C ASN A 37 -67.51 72.39 -33.02
N VAL A 38 -67.53 71.06 -33.07
CA VAL A 38 -66.85 70.20 -32.09
C VAL A 38 -65.41 70.04 -32.57
N PHE A 39 -64.49 70.81 -32.00
CA PHE A 39 -63.08 70.46 -32.09
C PHE A 39 -62.84 69.27 -31.17
N PHE A 40 -62.46 68.13 -31.76
CA PHE A 40 -61.91 67.01 -31.01
C PHE A 40 -60.56 67.44 -30.43
N SER A 41 -60.57 67.91 -29.19
CA SER A 41 -59.40 67.80 -28.33
C SER A 41 -59.22 66.33 -28.00
N TYR A 42 -58.38 65.64 -28.76
CA TYR A 42 -57.87 64.34 -28.34
C TYR A 42 -57.10 64.57 -27.03
N SER A 43 -57.64 64.05 -25.92
CA SER A 43 -56.93 64.05 -24.65
C SER A 43 -55.86 62.97 -24.74
N GLN A 44 -54.61 63.38 -24.92
CA GLN A 44 -53.44 62.51 -24.81
C GLN A 44 -53.55 61.72 -23.49
N CYS A 45 -53.69 60.41 -23.60
CA CYS A 45 -54.09 59.50 -22.53
C CYS A 45 -52.87 58.82 -21.87
N ALA A 46 -51.73 58.80 -22.57
CA ALA A 46 -50.41 58.61 -21.96
C ALA A 46 -49.83 59.91 -21.32
N GLY A 47 -50.45 61.07 -21.53
CA GLY A 47 -49.83 62.37 -21.22
C GLY A 47 -48.96 62.87 -22.37
N SER A 48 -47.97 63.70 -22.07
CA SER A 48 -46.90 64.11 -23.01
C SER A 48 -45.57 64.18 -22.28
N ASP A 49 -44.48 64.15 -23.06
CA ASP A 49 -43.11 64.14 -22.56
C ASP A 49 -42.83 65.23 -21.50
N ALA A 50 -41.96 64.89 -20.57
CA ALA A 50 -41.54 65.75 -19.47
C ALA A 50 -40.05 65.57 -19.18
N SER A 51 -39.44 66.59 -18.59
CA SER A 51 -38.07 66.58 -18.12
C SER A 51 -37.98 67.13 -16.71
N VAL A 52 -37.28 66.43 -15.83
CA VAL A 52 -37.03 66.84 -14.44
C VAL A 52 -35.54 66.70 -14.14
N THR A 53 -34.98 67.69 -13.44
CA THR A 53 -33.56 67.74 -13.11
C THR A 53 -33.40 67.62 -11.60
N ILE A 54 -32.64 66.62 -11.14
CA ILE A 54 -32.41 66.28 -9.73
C ILE A 54 -30.89 66.27 -9.50
N CYS A 55 -30.36 67.24 -8.77
CA CYS A 55 -28.90 67.42 -8.66
C CYS A 55 -28.26 66.65 -7.51
N ASP A 56 -28.91 66.67 -6.35
CA ASP A 56 -28.35 66.17 -5.10
C ASP A 56 -29.35 65.15 -4.53
N LYS A 57 -29.30 63.93 -5.08
CA LYS A 57 -30.24 62.84 -4.78
C LYS A 57 -30.19 62.40 -3.31
N GLU A 58 -29.04 62.51 -2.69
CA GLU A 58 -28.74 62.13 -1.31
C GLU A 58 -29.45 63.01 -0.26
N LEU A 59 -29.78 64.26 -0.60
CA LEU A 59 -30.33 65.24 0.34
C LEU A 59 -31.82 65.05 0.65
N ASP A 60 -32.52 64.16 -0.07
CA ASP A 60 -33.91 63.81 0.21
C ASP A 60 -34.17 62.29 0.02
N THR A 61 -34.48 61.60 1.12
CA THR A 61 -34.81 60.17 1.13
C THR A 61 -36.09 59.82 0.37
N ASN A 62 -36.95 60.80 0.07
CA ASN A 62 -38.12 60.59 -0.80
C ASN A 62 -37.72 60.20 -2.24
N TYR A 63 -36.50 60.53 -2.69
CA TYR A 63 -35.98 60.11 -3.99
C TYR A 63 -35.74 58.59 -4.12
N GLN A 64 -35.79 57.84 -3.01
CA GLN A 64 -35.86 56.37 -3.06
C GLN A 64 -37.21 55.84 -3.59
N ARG A 65 -38.24 56.69 -3.69
CA ARG A 65 -39.60 56.34 -4.16
C ARG A 65 -40.18 57.43 -5.08
N PHE A 66 -39.38 57.93 -6.01
CA PHE A 66 -39.75 58.98 -6.95
C PHE A 66 -40.88 58.52 -7.89
N ASP A 67 -42.00 59.23 -7.91
CA ASP A 67 -43.17 58.89 -8.74
C ASP A 67 -43.05 59.52 -10.13
N LEU A 68 -42.66 58.73 -11.14
CA LEU A 68 -42.56 59.19 -12.54
C LEU A 68 -43.91 59.58 -13.15
N PHE A 69 -45.03 58.99 -12.71
CA PHE A 69 -46.36 59.31 -13.25
C PHE A 69 -46.80 60.72 -12.84
N SER A 70 -46.41 61.16 -11.64
CA SER A 70 -46.62 62.56 -11.21
C SER A 70 -45.86 63.60 -12.05
N GLN A 71 -44.82 63.20 -12.80
CA GLN A 71 -43.97 64.10 -13.59
C GLN A 71 -44.46 64.30 -15.03
N LEU A 72 -45.38 63.47 -15.54
CA LEU A 72 -45.88 63.52 -16.91
C LEU A 72 -46.68 64.80 -17.18
N ASN A 73 -46.46 65.43 -18.34
CA ASN A 73 -47.18 66.65 -18.73
C ASN A 73 -48.60 66.36 -19.25
N GLY A 74 -49.52 67.31 -19.01
CA GLY A 74 -50.91 67.24 -19.47
C GLY A 74 -51.84 66.51 -18.49
N SER A 75 -52.69 65.63 -19.00
CA SER A 75 -53.69 64.87 -18.22
C SER A 75 -53.58 63.36 -18.48
N PRO A 76 -52.46 62.71 -18.11
CA PRO A 76 -52.28 61.27 -18.29
C PRO A 76 -53.33 60.46 -17.53
N SER A 77 -53.74 59.33 -18.09
CA SER A 77 -54.62 58.36 -17.43
C SER A 77 -53.82 57.19 -16.88
N THR A 78 -54.15 56.75 -15.67
CA THR A 78 -53.53 55.60 -14.98
C THR A 78 -53.86 54.27 -15.65
N GLY A 79 -52.95 53.28 -15.56
CA GLY A 79 -53.19 51.90 -16.00
C GLY A 79 -52.33 51.42 -17.18
N GLY A 80 -51.43 52.27 -17.67
CA GLY A 80 -50.31 51.87 -18.54
C GLY A 80 -49.14 51.28 -17.75
N LYS A 81 -48.04 50.99 -18.45
CA LYS A 81 -46.79 50.43 -17.91
C LYS A 81 -45.60 51.33 -18.16
N TRP A 82 -44.55 51.14 -17.39
CA TRP A 82 -43.28 51.83 -17.51
C TRP A 82 -42.17 50.91 -18.01
N ALA A 83 -41.28 51.45 -18.84
CA ALA A 83 -40.01 50.83 -19.21
C ALA A 83 -38.92 51.91 -19.20
N SER A 84 -37.66 51.55 -18.92
CA SER A 84 -36.53 52.47 -19.13
C SER A 84 -35.83 52.19 -20.45
N GLU A 85 -35.42 53.24 -21.16
CA GLU A 85 -34.53 53.10 -22.33
C GLU A 85 -33.09 52.75 -21.94
N ASN A 86 -32.69 53.07 -20.70
CA ASN A 86 -31.35 52.76 -20.17
C ASN A 86 -31.38 51.43 -19.39
N PRO A 87 -30.74 50.35 -19.87
CA PRO A 87 -30.77 49.04 -19.20
C PRO A 87 -30.21 49.04 -17.77
N VAL A 88 -29.31 49.98 -17.46
CA VAL A 88 -28.74 50.16 -16.11
C VAL A 88 -29.79 50.54 -15.05
N ASN A 89 -30.90 51.15 -15.45
CA ASN A 89 -31.98 51.56 -14.53
C ASN A 89 -32.92 50.40 -14.14
N ARG A 90 -32.75 49.20 -14.70
CA ARG A 90 -33.75 48.12 -14.65
C ARG A 90 -34.18 47.71 -13.24
N PHE A 91 -33.26 47.74 -12.27
CA PHE A 91 -33.55 47.37 -10.88
C PHE A 91 -34.04 48.55 -10.03
N ALA A 92 -33.90 49.79 -10.51
CA ALA A 92 -34.40 50.99 -9.86
C ALA A 92 -35.90 51.25 -10.13
N LEU A 93 -36.43 50.76 -11.25
CA LEU A 93 -37.78 51.05 -11.73
C LEU A 93 -38.79 49.93 -11.40
N ASN A 94 -39.90 50.28 -10.76
CA ASN A 94 -41.08 49.42 -10.73
C ASN A 94 -41.95 49.63 -11.99
N GLU A 95 -41.79 48.76 -12.98
CA GLU A 95 -42.46 48.81 -14.30
C GLU A 95 -44.00 48.88 -14.23
N ASN A 96 -44.62 48.44 -13.13
CA ASN A 96 -46.08 48.43 -12.96
C ASN A 96 -46.64 49.67 -12.27
N THR A 97 -45.82 50.45 -11.55
CA THR A 97 -46.28 51.63 -10.79
C THR A 97 -45.65 52.94 -11.22
N GLY A 98 -44.48 52.93 -11.87
CA GLY A 98 -43.72 54.14 -12.16
C GLY A 98 -42.93 54.69 -10.97
N THR A 99 -42.90 53.96 -9.85
CA THR A 99 -42.02 54.29 -8.72
C THR A 99 -40.58 53.96 -9.08
N LEU A 100 -39.69 54.93 -8.94
CA LEU A 100 -38.27 54.86 -9.28
C LEU A 100 -37.43 55.15 -8.03
N ASN A 101 -36.46 54.29 -7.73
CA ASN A 101 -35.45 54.55 -6.70
C ASN A 101 -34.23 55.22 -7.35
N LEU A 102 -34.11 56.55 -7.21
CA LEU A 102 -33.00 57.32 -7.77
C LEU A 102 -31.66 57.05 -7.05
N TRP A 103 -31.67 56.54 -5.81
CA TRP A 103 -30.46 56.16 -5.09
C TRP A 103 -29.87 54.85 -5.64
N SER A 104 -30.73 53.93 -6.11
CA SER A 104 -30.32 52.70 -6.80
C SER A 104 -29.82 52.93 -8.25
N ILE A 105 -29.85 54.17 -8.75
CA ILE A 105 -29.18 54.54 -10.00
C ILE A 105 -27.77 55.06 -9.65
N ASN A 106 -26.77 54.18 -9.73
CA ASN A 106 -25.36 54.50 -9.50
C ASN A 106 -24.65 55.10 -10.73
N ARG A 107 -25.39 55.86 -11.55
CA ARG A 107 -24.86 56.60 -12.70
C ARG A 107 -25.58 57.94 -12.86
N PHE A 108 -24.83 58.99 -13.15
CA PHE A 108 -25.36 60.32 -13.48
C PHE A 108 -25.58 60.48 -14.99
N GLY A 109 -26.47 61.39 -15.38
CA GLY A 109 -26.72 61.75 -16.79
C GLY A 109 -28.19 61.84 -17.17
N GLU A 110 -28.51 61.42 -18.39
CA GLU A 110 -29.87 61.46 -18.96
C GLU A 110 -30.54 60.07 -18.87
N HIS A 111 -31.59 59.94 -18.05
CA HIS A 111 -32.28 58.69 -17.77
C HIS A 111 -33.73 58.76 -18.27
N LYS A 112 -34.02 58.02 -19.34
CA LYS A 112 -35.35 58.03 -19.99
C LYS A 112 -36.24 56.87 -19.54
N PHE A 113 -37.50 57.20 -19.27
CA PHE A 113 -38.54 56.30 -18.83
C PHE A 113 -39.80 56.53 -19.66
N ILE A 114 -40.21 55.51 -20.41
CA ILE A 114 -41.39 55.55 -21.28
C ILE A 114 -42.59 55.01 -20.52
N TYR A 115 -43.63 55.83 -20.35
CA TYR A 115 -44.96 55.36 -20.00
C TYR A 115 -45.70 54.97 -21.29
N THR A 116 -46.23 53.76 -21.36
CA THR A 116 -47.05 53.27 -22.48
C THR A 116 -48.44 52.90 -21.97
N ASN A 117 -49.49 53.52 -22.53
CA ASN A 117 -50.86 53.22 -22.15
C ASN A 117 -51.54 52.35 -23.22
N ASP A 118 -51.52 51.04 -22.99
CA ASP A 118 -52.08 49.99 -23.86
C ASP A 118 -53.58 50.25 -24.23
N SER A 119 -54.31 51.04 -23.44
CA SER A 119 -55.73 51.36 -23.67
C SER A 119 -55.97 52.40 -24.77
N CYS A 120 -54.94 53.20 -25.12
CA CYS A 120 -55.00 54.16 -26.23
C CYS A 120 -53.92 53.94 -27.31
N GLY A 121 -52.87 53.16 -27.01
CA GLY A 121 -51.74 52.94 -27.92
C GLY A 121 -50.80 54.14 -28.02
N GLU A 122 -50.83 55.05 -27.05
CA GLU A 122 -49.93 56.20 -26.96
C GLU A 122 -48.83 55.96 -25.91
N ASN A 123 -47.74 56.69 -26.06
CA ASN A 123 -46.64 56.74 -25.09
C ASN A 123 -46.25 58.19 -24.76
N ALA A 124 -45.55 58.36 -23.64
CA ALA A 124 -44.95 59.61 -23.21
C ALA A 124 -43.69 59.33 -22.39
N THR A 125 -42.67 60.18 -22.50
CA THR A 125 -41.34 59.94 -21.92
C THR A 125 -41.04 60.93 -20.81
N VAL A 126 -40.72 60.43 -19.62
CA VAL A 126 -40.09 61.22 -18.55
C VAL A 126 -38.57 61.09 -18.69
N THR A 127 -37.90 62.22 -18.89
CA THR A 127 -36.44 62.31 -18.90
C THR A 127 -35.97 62.87 -17.57
N VAL A 128 -35.31 62.04 -16.76
CA VAL A 128 -34.64 62.47 -15.52
C VAL A 128 -33.21 62.85 -15.85
N PHE A 129 -32.86 64.12 -15.65
CA PHE A 129 -31.49 64.59 -15.64
C PHE A 129 -30.96 64.45 -14.21
N LEU A 130 -30.18 63.40 -13.96
CA LEU A 130 -29.66 63.06 -12.64
C LEU A 130 -28.24 63.61 -12.50
N GLY A 131 -28.04 64.57 -11.60
CA GLY A 131 -26.72 65.03 -11.17
C GLY A 131 -25.97 63.94 -10.40
N GLY A 132 -24.64 64.00 -10.42
CA GLY A 132 -23.81 62.96 -9.84
C GLY A 132 -23.51 63.16 -8.37
N TYR A 133 -23.55 62.06 -7.64
CA TYR A 133 -23.02 61.91 -6.28
C TYR A 133 -21.61 61.27 -6.36
N PRO A 134 -20.53 61.98 -6.01
CA PRO A 134 -19.17 61.46 -6.14
C PRO A 134 -18.70 60.59 -4.95
N GLY A 135 -19.51 60.43 -3.90
CA GLY A 135 -19.03 60.02 -2.57
C GLY A 135 -18.55 61.24 -1.75
N GLU A 136 -18.01 61.00 -0.55
CA GLU A 136 -17.45 62.05 0.32
C GLU A 136 -15.90 62.03 0.36
N ASP A 137 -15.29 63.08 0.91
CA ASP A 137 -13.85 63.32 0.96
C ASP A 137 -13.14 62.48 2.06
N ASN A 138 -12.36 61.45 1.68
CA ASN A 138 -11.47 60.72 2.60
C ASN A 138 -10.09 61.41 2.68
N ILE A 139 -9.98 62.42 3.54
CA ILE A 139 -8.81 63.31 3.64
C ILE A 139 -8.10 63.31 5.00
N ASP A 140 -8.74 62.79 6.06
CA ASP A 140 -8.22 62.79 7.44
C ASP A 140 -7.36 61.55 7.78
N GLY A 141 -7.19 60.62 6.83
CA GLY A 141 -6.32 59.45 6.93
C GLY A 141 -7.09 58.14 7.15
N GLY A 142 -6.93 57.21 6.20
CA GLY A 142 -7.59 55.90 6.21
C GLY A 142 -7.30 55.10 4.94
N ALA A 143 -7.21 55.79 3.80
CA ALA A 143 -6.72 55.21 2.55
C ALA A 143 -5.22 54.88 2.61
N ASN A 144 -4.87 53.60 2.46
CA ASN A 144 -3.50 53.10 2.47
C ASN A 144 -3.27 52.08 1.34
N ALA A 145 -2.03 51.96 0.87
CA ALA A 145 -1.56 50.93 -0.05
C ALA A 145 -0.11 50.54 0.26
N CYS A 146 0.36 49.39 -0.23
CA CYS A 146 1.77 49.00 -0.19
C CYS A 146 2.51 49.36 -1.50
N GLU A 147 3.84 49.45 -1.49
CA GLU A 147 4.67 49.85 -2.64
C GLU A 147 4.58 48.89 -3.84
N ASP A 148 4.27 47.61 -3.59
CA ASP A 148 4.08 46.57 -4.60
C ASP A 148 2.62 46.47 -5.13
N ASP A 149 1.66 47.24 -4.58
CA ASP A 149 0.27 47.24 -5.02
C ASP A 149 0.12 47.76 -6.46
N THR A 150 0.07 46.85 -7.42
CA THR A 150 -0.04 47.21 -8.84
C THR A 150 -1.44 47.66 -9.29
N ALA A 151 -2.49 47.43 -8.48
CA ALA A 151 -3.89 47.71 -8.86
C ALA A 151 -4.84 47.94 -7.65
N VAL A 152 -4.68 49.07 -6.96
CA VAL A 152 -5.54 49.56 -5.88
C VAL A 152 -6.84 50.16 -6.44
N ASP A 153 -8.03 49.69 -6.02
CA ASP A 153 -9.30 50.30 -6.46
C ASP A 153 -9.67 51.53 -5.61
N LEU A 154 -9.62 52.71 -6.20
CA LEU A 154 -9.92 53.97 -5.50
C LEU A 154 -11.38 54.09 -5.03
N PHE A 155 -12.32 53.29 -5.53
CA PHE A 155 -13.70 53.30 -5.02
C PHE A 155 -13.85 52.73 -3.60
N SER A 156 -12.90 51.92 -3.10
CA SER A 156 -12.96 51.39 -1.72
C SER A 156 -12.60 52.43 -0.65
N PHE A 157 -12.10 53.60 -1.05
CA PHE A 157 -11.63 54.66 -0.16
C PHE A 157 -12.42 55.97 -0.29
N LEU A 158 -13.60 55.94 -0.94
CA LEU A 158 -14.55 57.04 -0.88
C LEU A 158 -15.43 56.86 0.36
N ASP A 159 -15.46 57.87 1.23
CA ASP A 159 -16.30 57.83 2.42
C ASP A 159 -17.78 57.98 2.06
N ASN A 160 -18.66 57.39 2.88
CA ASN A 160 -20.09 57.33 2.62
C ASN A 160 -20.93 57.24 3.90
N ASP A 161 -21.43 58.38 4.39
CA ASP A 161 -22.34 58.48 5.54
C ASP A 161 -23.71 57.80 5.32
N LEU A 162 -24.00 57.27 4.12
CA LEU A 162 -25.32 56.79 3.70
C LEU A 162 -25.28 55.34 3.18
N VAL A 163 -25.47 54.39 4.10
CA VAL A 163 -25.50 52.91 3.89
C VAL A 163 -26.38 52.42 2.71
N SER A 164 -27.36 53.21 2.25
CA SER A 164 -28.27 52.86 1.14
C SER A 164 -28.01 53.62 -0.18
N LEU A 165 -26.88 54.33 -0.28
CA LEU A 165 -26.41 55.06 -1.45
C LEU A 165 -25.00 54.60 -1.82
N SER A 166 -24.60 54.79 -3.08
CA SER A 166 -23.23 54.59 -3.56
C SER A 166 -22.84 55.70 -4.53
N SER A 167 -21.53 55.94 -4.67
CA SER A 167 -20.97 56.90 -5.63
C SER A 167 -21.28 56.50 -7.08
N ASP A 168 -21.53 57.50 -7.93
CA ASP A 168 -21.90 57.26 -9.33
C ASP A 168 -20.69 56.88 -10.18
N ILE A 169 -20.64 55.61 -10.62
CA ILE A 169 -19.43 54.96 -11.18
C ILE A 169 -19.03 55.39 -12.60
N ASN A 170 -19.63 56.46 -13.15
CA ASN A 170 -19.38 56.95 -14.51
C ASN A 170 -18.67 58.32 -14.58
N GLY A 171 -18.14 58.80 -13.45
CA GLY A 171 -17.24 59.96 -13.38
C GLY A 171 -15.81 59.63 -13.81
N THR A 172 -14.92 60.60 -13.67
CA THR A 172 -13.49 60.48 -14.03
C THR A 172 -12.58 60.68 -12.82
N TRP A 173 -11.65 59.75 -12.61
CA TRP A 173 -10.56 59.88 -11.65
C TRP A 173 -9.40 60.70 -12.24
N ARG A 174 -8.74 61.50 -11.39
CA ARG A 174 -7.58 62.31 -11.73
C ARG A 174 -6.61 62.38 -10.55
N VAL A 175 -5.32 62.55 -10.85
CA VAL A 175 -4.33 63.01 -9.87
C VAL A 175 -4.71 64.41 -9.38
N GLY A 176 -4.75 64.60 -8.06
CA GLY A 176 -5.16 65.84 -7.41
C GLY A 176 -4.19 67.02 -7.64
N PRO A 177 -4.67 68.28 -7.60
CA PRO A 177 -3.86 69.45 -7.91
C PRO A 177 -2.75 69.68 -6.86
N GLY A 178 -1.50 69.48 -7.26
CA GLY A 178 -0.31 69.63 -6.40
C GLY A 178 0.29 68.30 -5.92
N SER A 179 -0.39 67.19 -6.17
CA SER A 179 0.11 65.83 -5.94
C SER A 179 1.33 65.53 -6.83
N SER A 180 2.35 64.86 -6.28
CA SER A 180 3.57 64.44 -7.00
C SER A 180 3.38 63.19 -7.87
N THR A 181 2.23 62.53 -7.74
CA THR A 181 1.87 61.28 -8.44
C THR A 181 2.06 61.37 -9.96
N PRO A 182 2.84 60.48 -10.57
CA PRO A 182 2.91 60.35 -12.03
C PRO A 182 1.52 60.00 -12.62
N PRO A 183 1.03 60.69 -13.66
CA PRO A 183 -0.25 60.36 -14.30
C PRO A 183 -0.34 58.94 -14.89
N SER A 184 0.79 58.23 -15.02
CA SER A 184 0.87 56.82 -15.40
C SER A 184 0.52 55.85 -14.27
N ALA A 185 0.47 56.31 -13.02
CA ALA A 185 0.06 55.52 -11.86
C ALA A 185 -1.47 55.36 -11.74
N LEU A 186 -2.25 55.88 -12.69
CA LEU A 186 -3.71 55.89 -12.64
C LEU A 186 -4.32 55.40 -13.97
N ASN A 187 -5.10 54.33 -13.92
CA ASN A 187 -5.79 53.75 -15.07
C ASN A 187 -7.28 53.50 -14.74
N GLY A 188 -8.12 54.49 -15.07
CA GLY A 188 -9.51 54.48 -14.61
C GLY A 188 -9.56 54.69 -13.09
N ASN A 189 -10.23 53.78 -12.38
CA ASN A 189 -10.28 53.72 -10.91
C ASN A 189 -9.10 52.96 -10.28
N LEU A 190 -8.27 52.28 -11.07
CA LEU A 190 -7.14 51.53 -10.56
C LEU A 190 -5.90 52.42 -10.44
N PHE A 191 -5.36 52.49 -9.22
CA PHE A 191 -4.11 53.17 -8.89
C PHE A 191 -2.98 52.13 -8.74
N ASN A 192 -1.77 52.46 -9.19
CA ASN A 192 -0.60 51.59 -9.15
C ASN A 192 0.46 52.25 -8.25
N ALA A 193 0.62 51.73 -7.04
CA ALA A 193 1.50 52.28 -6.02
C ALA A 193 2.98 52.20 -6.44
N THR A 194 3.39 51.12 -7.11
CA THR A 194 4.77 50.92 -7.59
C THR A 194 5.20 51.98 -8.61
N VAL A 195 4.27 52.49 -9.42
CA VAL A 195 4.49 53.60 -10.36
C VAL A 195 4.28 54.96 -9.70
N ALA A 196 3.59 55.02 -8.57
CA ALA A 196 3.41 56.23 -7.77
C ALA A 196 4.66 56.56 -6.91
N GLY A 197 5.28 55.53 -6.35
CA GLY A 197 6.34 55.62 -5.33
C GLY A 197 5.79 55.82 -3.91
N LEU A 198 6.68 55.86 -2.92
CA LEU A 198 6.34 56.04 -1.51
C LEU A 198 5.79 57.43 -1.16
N GLY A 199 4.88 57.46 -0.17
CA GLY A 199 4.39 58.69 0.45
C GLY A 199 2.92 58.99 0.15
N THR A 200 2.54 60.25 0.20
CA THR A 200 1.13 60.67 0.17
C THR A 200 0.67 61.14 -1.21
N HIS A 201 -0.41 60.54 -1.72
CA HIS A 201 -0.96 60.74 -3.05
C HIS A 201 -2.39 61.28 -2.98
N THR A 202 -2.57 62.55 -3.31
CA THR A 202 -3.93 63.12 -3.46
C THR A 202 -4.52 62.71 -4.80
N LEU A 203 -5.70 62.08 -4.77
CA LEU A 203 -6.54 61.69 -5.90
C LEU A 203 -7.86 62.47 -5.84
N THR A 204 -8.50 62.67 -6.99
CA THR A 204 -9.80 63.36 -7.07
C THR A 204 -10.72 62.63 -8.05
N TYR A 205 -11.90 62.23 -7.57
CA TYR A 205 -13.00 61.79 -8.41
C TYR A 205 -13.83 62.98 -8.86
N THR A 206 -14.30 62.99 -10.10
CA THR A 206 -15.13 64.06 -10.67
C THR A 206 -16.34 63.48 -11.39
N VAL A 207 -17.53 63.86 -10.94
CA VAL A 207 -18.78 63.61 -11.66
C VAL A 207 -19.16 64.86 -12.46
N ASP A 208 -19.42 64.70 -13.76
CA ASP A 208 -19.61 65.82 -14.68
C ASP A 208 -20.96 66.53 -14.49
N ALA A 209 -21.05 67.78 -14.97
CA ALA A 209 -22.27 68.57 -14.92
C ALA A 209 -23.39 67.99 -15.81
N VAL A 210 -24.63 67.97 -15.31
CA VAL A 210 -25.80 67.38 -16.00
C VAL A 210 -26.94 68.40 -16.04
N ASP A 211 -27.37 68.80 -17.25
CA ASP A 211 -28.34 69.88 -17.47
C ASP A 211 -27.97 71.18 -16.72
N SER A 212 -28.62 71.44 -15.59
CA SER A 212 -28.43 72.61 -14.73
C SER A 212 -27.72 72.28 -13.41
N CYS A 213 -27.38 71.01 -13.17
CA CYS A 213 -26.59 70.56 -12.04
C CYS A 213 -25.09 70.79 -12.26
N PRO A 214 -24.36 71.36 -11.29
CA PRO A 214 -22.91 71.53 -11.39
C PRO A 214 -22.19 70.18 -11.33
N SER A 215 -20.96 70.14 -11.84
CA SER A 215 -20.02 69.04 -11.59
C SER A 215 -19.63 69.03 -10.11
N ARG A 216 -19.53 67.83 -9.52
CA ARG A 216 -19.12 67.62 -8.12
C ARG A 216 -17.85 66.76 -8.07
N THR A 217 -17.15 66.80 -6.94
CA THR A 217 -15.89 66.08 -6.73
C THR A 217 -15.81 65.48 -5.34
N ALA A 218 -15.10 64.37 -5.21
CA ALA A 218 -14.64 63.80 -3.95
C ALA A 218 -13.12 63.58 -4.03
N THR A 219 -12.44 63.62 -2.89
CA THR A 219 -10.98 63.69 -2.76
C THR A 219 -10.50 62.59 -1.82
N ILE A 220 -9.44 61.88 -2.22
CA ILE A 220 -8.80 60.85 -1.40
C ILE A 220 -7.34 61.24 -1.16
N VAL A 221 -6.87 61.05 0.06
CA VAL A 221 -5.46 61.17 0.45
C VAL A 221 -4.94 59.77 0.79
N LEU A 222 -4.38 59.10 -0.22
CA LEU A 222 -3.85 57.74 -0.15
C LEU A 222 -2.39 57.75 0.29
N GLU A 223 -2.01 57.01 1.32
CA GLU A 223 -0.60 56.83 1.71
C GLU A 223 -0.05 55.48 1.24
N VAL A 224 1.05 55.52 0.47
CA VAL A 224 1.80 54.35 -0.01
C VAL A 224 2.96 54.08 0.96
N HIS A 225 2.88 52.92 1.62
CA HIS A 225 3.86 52.43 2.58
C HIS A 225 4.86 51.49 1.91
N ARG A 226 6.06 51.38 2.48
CA ARG A 226 7.13 50.52 1.93
C ARG A 226 6.87 49.05 2.21
N ALA A 227 6.98 48.22 1.18
CA ALA A 227 7.06 46.76 1.28
C ALA A 227 8.36 46.33 1.98
N SER A 228 8.28 45.27 2.79
CA SER A 228 9.45 44.57 3.31
C SER A 228 10.22 43.88 2.18
N ASP A 229 11.55 43.81 2.29
CA ASP A 229 12.39 43.03 1.36
C ASP A 229 13.26 42.04 2.15
N SER A 230 12.97 40.74 2.04
CA SER A 230 13.78 39.66 2.67
C SER A 230 15.03 39.29 1.88
N GLY A 231 15.23 39.88 0.69
CA GLY A 231 16.35 39.64 -0.20
C GLY A 231 16.29 38.33 -0.98
N ILE A 232 17.18 38.20 -1.96
CA ILE A 232 17.34 36.97 -2.75
C ILE A 232 18.39 36.10 -2.05
N ALA A 233 17.95 34.91 -1.62
CA ALA A 233 18.82 33.90 -1.03
C ALA A 233 19.61 33.10 -2.07
N SER A 234 20.75 32.56 -1.61
CA SER A 234 21.58 31.61 -2.34
C SER A 234 21.80 30.35 -1.52
N GLU A 235 21.98 29.22 -2.21
CA GLU A 235 22.24 27.92 -1.58
C GLU A 235 23.73 27.68 -1.41
N LEU A 236 24.09 27.07 -0.28
CA LEU A 236 25.42 26.53 0.01
C LEU A 236 25.37 25.01 -0.15
N VAL A 237 26.31 24.45 -0.91
CA VAL A 237 26.49 23.00 -1.04
C VAL A 237 27.93 22.66 -0.62
N ILE A 238 28.09 21.71 0.31
CA ILE A 238 29.38 21.29 0.88
C ILE A 238 29.41 19.76 0.93
N CYS A 239 30.54 19.13 0.66
CA CYS A 239 30.67 17.67 0.78
C CYS A 239 30.70 17.22 2.25
N ASP A 240 30.10 16.07 2.53
CA ASP A 240 30.16 15.37 3.83
C ASP A 240 31.59 15.10 4.34
N THR A 241 32.57 14.99 3.43
CA THR A 241 34.01 14.86 3.76
C THR A 241 34.88 16.06 3.42
N ASP A 242 34.31 17.24 3.15
CA ASP A 242 35.11 18.47 3.11
C ASP A 242 35.62 18.83 4.52
N ASP A 243 36.61 19.71 4.60
CA ASP A 243 37.09 20.27 5.88
C ASP A 243 36.05 21.27 6.42
N LEU A 244 35.03 20.76 7.10
CA LEU A 244 33.91 21.55 7.63
C LEU A 244 34.32 22.62 8.65
N SER A 245 35.53 22.54 9.22
CA SER A 245 36.00 23.47 10.26
C SER A 245 36.01 24.94 9.83
N GLY A 246 36.06 25.20 8.51
CA GLY A 246 35.91 26.53 7.92
C GLY A 246 34.48 27.12 7.99
N TYR A 247 33.47 26.30 8.25
CA TYR A 247 32.05 26.67 8.31
C TYR A 247 31.47 26.69 9.74
N SER A 248 32.34 26.55 10.76
CA SER A 248 31.97 26.58 12.18
C SER A 248 31.47 27.95 12.71
N ASN A 249 31.56 29.00 11.89
CA ASN A 249 31.13 30.37 12.21
C ASN A 249 30.53 31.02 10.94
N LEU A 250 29.64 30.31 10.25
CA LEU A 250 29.06 30.74 8.98
C LEU A 250 28.06 31.88 9.19
N ASN A 251 28.22 32.99 8.46
CA ASN A 251 27.28 34.10 8.47
C ASN A 251 26.18 33.92 7.44
N LEU A 252 24.93 33.70 7.87
CA LEU A 252 23.79 33.51 6.97
C LEU A 252 23.50 34.75 6.08
N PHE A 253 23.85 35.96 6.55
CA PHE A 253 23.75 37.17 5.71
C PHE A 253 24.73 37.21 4.52
N ASP A 254 25.79 36.38 4.51
CA ASP A 254 26.67 36.28 3.34
C ASP A 254 25.98 35.52 2.17
N TYR A 255 24.82 34.90 2.42
CA TYR A 255 24.00 34.14 1.48
C TYR A 255 22.67 34.82 1.13
N LEU A 256 22.40 36.02 1.65
CA LEU A 256 21.29 36.89 1.24
C LEU A 256 21.80 38.07 0.41
N SER A 257 20.93 38.65 -0.42
CA SER A 257 21.26 39.84 -1.21
C SER A 257 20.05 40.75 -1.45
N GLY A 258 20.19 42.04 -1.11
CA GLY A 258 19.13 43.05 -1.26
C GLY A 258 18.22 43.22 -0.03
N ASN A 259 18.33 42.32 0.94
CA ASN A 259 17.49 42.29 2.15
C ASN A 259 17.55 43.56 3.01
N ASP A 260 16.45 43.81 3.71
CA ASP A 260 16.37 44.70 4.86
C ASP A 260 17.16 44.16 6.06
N SER A 261 17.35 45.02 7.07
CA SER A 261 18.29 44.77 8.19
C SER A 261 17.61 44.50 9.54
N ASP A 262 16.29 44.55 9.57
CA ASP A 262 15.44 44.51 10.77
C ASP A 262 14.44 43.34 10.79
N GLY A 263 14.58 42.39 9.86
CA GLY A 263 13.97 41.06 9.97
C GLY A 263 14.64 40.15 11.00
N ILE A 264 14.04 38.99 11.22
CA ILE A 264 14.44 37.95 12.18
C ILE A 264 14.81 36.65 11.48
N TRP A 265 15.63 35.81 12.11
CA TRP A 265 15.93 34.46 11.65
C TRP A 265 15.12 33.40 12.40
N SER A 266 14.77 32.31 11.69
CA SER A 266 14.26 31.06 12.26
C SER A 266 15.02 29.85 11.71
N ASP A 267 15.19 28.85 12.58
CA ASP A 267 15.76 27.54 12.26
C ASP A 267 14.63 26.59 11.87
N ASN A 268 14.47 26.28 10.58
CA ASN A 268 13.34 25.48 10.11
C ASN A 268 13.50 23.99 10.50
N ASN A 269 14.74 23.52 10.65
CA ASN A 269 15.08 22.12 10.91
C ASN A 269 15.28 21.85 12.43
N SER A 270 15.11 22.85 13.28
CA SER A 270 15.35 22.80 14.74
C SER A 270 16.77 22.34 15.13
N THR A 271 17.78 22.72 14.33
CA THR A 271 19.21 22.40 14.61
C THR A 271 19.75 23.03 15.90
N GLY A 272 19.05 24.04 16.43
CA GLY A 272 19.40 24.77 17.65
C GLY A 272 20.43 25.88 17.45
N GLN A 273 20.83 26.14 16.20
CA GLN A 273 21.88 27.09 15.85
C GLN A 273 21.41 28.55 15.89
N ILE A 274 20.12 28.82 15.67
CA ILE A 274 19.54 30.17 15.83
C ILE A 274 19.15 30.36 17.30
N THR A 275 20.07 30.89 18.12
CA THR A 275 19.87 31.01 19.58
C THR A 275 19.04 32.22 20.01
N SER A 276 18.78 33.14 19.08
CA SER A 276 17.89 34.30 19.26
C SER A 276 17.35 34.80 17.91
N LEU A 277 16.29 35.61 17.93
CA LEU A 277 15.68 36.15 16.71
C LEU A 277 16.61 37.02 15.84
N THR A 278 17.69 37.55 16.42
CA THR A 278 18.73 38.33 15.71
C THR A 278 20.03 37.53 15.51
N ASP A 279 20.02 36.23 15.81
CA ASP A 279 21.15 35.36 15.57
C ASP A 279 21.25 35.01 14.08
N HIS A 280 22.48 34.93 13.57
CA HIS A 280 22.75 34.78 12.14
C HIS A 280 24.13 34.14 11.88
N ILE A 281 24.78 33.64 12.94
CA ILE A 281 26.06 32.92 12.87
C ILE A 281 25.78 31.48 13.32
N ILE A 282 26.08 30.51 12.46
CA ILE A 282 25.81 29.09 12.72
C ILE A 282 27.07 28.23 12.54
N ASP A 283 27.11 27.09 13.23
CA ASP A 283 28.19 26.11 13.14
C ASP A 283 27.76 24.92 12.28
N VAL A 284 28.14 24.91 11.00
CA VAL A 284 27.78 23.83 10.06
C VAL A 284 28.56 22.54 10.34
N GLU A 285 29.75 22.64 10.95
CA GLU A 285 30.48 21.47 11.45
C GLU A 285 29.67 20.82 12.58
N GLN A 286 29.10 21.61 13.50
CA GLN A 286 28.22 21.07 14.53
C GLN A 286 26.91 20.50 13.95
N ILE A 287 26.24 21.18 13.02
CA ILE A 287 25.00 20.65 12.37
C ILE A 287 25.28 19.26 11.80
N TYR A 288 26.36 19.10 11.04
CA TYR A 288 26.73 17.81 10.46
C TYR A 288 27.06 16.74 11.51
N ASN A 289 27.77 17.10 12.59
CA ASN A 289 28.10 16.16 13.67
C ASN A 289 26.89 15.72 14.51
N ASP A 290 25.89 16.59 14.71
CA ASP A 290 24.70 16.31 15.52
C ASP A 290 23.54 15.70 14.71
N PHE A 291 23.42 16.01 13.41
CA PHE A 291 22.28 15.62 12.55
C PHE A 291 22.65 14.85 11.27
N GLY A 292 23.92 14.83 10.85
CA GLY A 292 24.40 14.12 9.66
C GLY A 292 24.31 14.92 8.35
N SER A 293 24.20 14.20 7.23
CA SER A 293 23.92 14.76 5.91
C SER A 293 22.43 15.06 5.76
N GLY A 294 22.07 16.05 4.94
CA GLY A 294 20.68 16.47 4.74
C GLY A 294 20.54 17.88 4.15
N LEU A 295 19.29 18.36 4.09
CA LEU A 295 18.96 19.74 3.71
C LEU A 295 18.57 20.59 4.93
N TYR A 296 19.50 21.43 5.39
CA TYR A 296 19.29 22.36 6.50
C TYR A 296 18.90 23.74 5.97
N SER A 297 17.88 24.35 6.55
CA SER A 297 17.26 25.56 6.00
C SER A 297 16.94 26.59 7.10
N PHE A 298 17.30 27.85 6.82
CA PHE A 298 17.20 28.96 7.75
C PHE A 298 16.43 30.09 7.08
N THR A 299 15.31 30.51 7.66
CA THR A 299 14.43 31.52 7.05
C THR A 299 14.66 32.89 7.68
N TYR A 300 14.92 33.89 6.84
CA TYR A 300 14.92 35.29 7.23
C TYR A 300 13.56 35.92 6.92
N THR A 301 12.92 36.52 7.92
CA THR A 301 11.55 37.05 7.83
C THR A 301 11.54 38.53 8.20
N VAL A 302 11.10 39.39 7.28
CA VAL A 302 11.06 40.85 7.44
C VAL A 302 9.60 41.30 7.59
N PHE A 303 9.28 41.87 8.75
CA PHE A 303 7.94 42.39 9.03
C PHE A 303 7.73 43.80 8.45
N PRO A 304 6.55 44.12 7.92
CA PRO A 304 6.26 45.43 7.35
C PRO A 304 6.07 46.50 8.45
N ILE A 305 6.50 47.72 8.14
CA ILE A 305 6.34 48.89 9.04
C ILE A 305 4.85 49.27 9.19
N HIS A 306 4.02 48.96 8.19
CA HIS A 306 2.57 49.21 8.20
C HIS A 306 1.80 48.00 7.68
N GLY A 307 0.79 47.54 8.43
CA GLY A 307 -0.02 46.35 8.13
C GLY A 307 -1.01 46.50 6.97
N VAL A 308 -0.68 47.34 5.97
CA VAL A 308 -1.24 47.27 4.61
C VAL A 308 -0.34 46.44 3.68
N CYS A 309 0.93 46.31 4.02
CA CYS A 309 1.90 45.46 3.35
C CYS A 309 1.89 44.05 3.94
N SER A 310 2.31 43.07 3.12
CA SER A 310 2.60 41.70 3.54
C SER A 310 3.89 41.61 4.36
N THR A 311 4.13 40.44 4.98
CA THR A 311 5.43 40.05 5.54
C THR A 311 6.17 39.22 4.50
N GLU A 312 7.42 39.58 4.20
CA GLU A 312 8.25 38.85 3.25
C GLU A 312 9.25 37.92 3.97
N SER A 313 9.59 36.81 3.33
CA SER A 313 10.54 35.83 3.89
C SER A 313 11.39 35.16 2.82
N SER A 314 12.60 34.76 3.18
CA SER A 314 13.54 34.11 2.25
C SER A 314 14.47 33.14 2.97
N THR A 315 14.65 31.96 2.39
CA THR A 315 15.30 30.84 3.05
C THR A 315 16.68 30.56 2.46
N VAL A 316 17.71 30.61 3.30
CA VAL A 316 19.06 30.15 2.98
C VAL A 316 19.11 28.64 3.23
N ASN A 317 19.50 27.90 2.19
CA ASN A 317 19.66 26.45 2.23
C ASN A 317 21.14 26.07 2.34
N ILE A 318 21.42 25.06 3.17
CA ILE A 318 22.71 24.41 3.32
C ILE A 318 22.48 22.92 3.05
N PHE A 319 22.95 22.46 1.91
CA PHE A 319 22.79 21.11 1.43
C PHE A 319 24.09 20.33 1.61
N ILE A 320 24.06 19.32 2.48
CA ILE A 320 25.14 18.35 2.67
C ILE A 320 24.66 17.02 2.07
N PRO A 321 24.95 16.73 0.79
CA PRO A 321 24.50 15.51 0.14
C PRO A 321 25.14 14.24 0.74
N GLU A 322 24.32 13.22 0.96
CA GLU A 322 24.75 11.82 1.11
C GLU A 322 24.26 11.03 -0.10
N VAL A 323 25.18 10.40 -0.82
CA VAL A 323 24.85 9.43 -1.88
C VAL A 323 25.29 8.04 -1.42
N ALA A 324 24.40 7.40 -0.66
CA ALA A 324 24.51 6.00 -0.26
C ALA A 324 23.75 5.10 -1.24
N GLY A 325 24.26 3.90 -1.50
CA GLY A 325 23.59 2.95 -2.37
C GLY A 325 24.26 1.57 -2.37
N LYS A 326 23.69 0.64 -3.14
CA LYS A 326 24.35 -0.63 -3.48
C LYS A 326 24.25 -0.95 -4.96
N PHE A 327 25.30 -1.56 -5.50
CA PHE A 327 25.23 -2.24 -6.78
C PHE A 327 24.49 -3.58 -6.61
N SER A 328 23.80 -4.00 -7.66
CA SER A 328 23.22 -5.34 -7.83
C SER A 328 23.41 -5.74 -9.27
N VAL A 329 23.96 -6.92 -9.52
CA VAL A 329 24.33 -7.39 -10.87
C VAL A 329 23.61 -8.70 -11.14
N GLU A 330 22.95 -8.81 -12.29
CA GLU A 330 22.27 -10.04 -12.67
C GLU A 330 23.30 -11.13 -13.09
N LYS A 331 22.92 -12.41 -12.96
CA LYS A 331 23.84 -13.55 -13.19
C LYS A 331 23.93 -13.88 -14.69
N LEU A 332 25.14 -14.19 -15.16
CA LEU A 332 25.47 -14.13 -16.59
C LEU A 332 26.18 -15.38 -17.13
N CYS A 333 25.77 -15.81 -18.32
CA CYS A 333 26.60 -16.60 -19.21
C CYS A 333 27.58 -15.68 -19.98
N ASP A 334 28.72 -16.20 -20.46
CA ASP A 334 29.76 -15.41 -21.15
C ASP A 334 29.36 -14.84 -22.54
N PHE A 335 28.10 -15.02 -22.95
CA PHE A 335 27.54 -14.55 -24.22
C PHE A 335 26.41 -13.50 -24.10
N GLU A 336 26.01 -13.08 -22.89
CA GLU A 336 24.89 -12.14 -22.66
C GLU A 336 25.33 -10.78 -22.07
N ASN A 337 24.62 -9.68 -22.32
CA ASN A 337 24.95 -8.37 -21.73
C ASN A 337 24.69 -8.33 -20.22
N THR A 338 25.60 -7.68 -19.49
CA THR A 338 25.57 -7.49 -18.03
C THR A 338 24.67 -6.31 -17.64
N THR A 339 23.47 -6.58 -17.13
CA THR A 339 22.66 -5.56 -16.43
C THR A 339 23.24 -5.28 -15.04
N ILE A 340 23.49 -4.01 -14.75
CA ILE A 340 23.81 -3.52 -13.40
C ILE A 340 22.72 -2.56 -12.95
N THR A 341 22.18 -2.84 -11.76
CA THR A 341 21.24 -1.99 -11.05
C THR A 341 21.94 -1.29 -9.90
N ILE A 342 21.72 0.01 -9.74
CA ILE A 342 22.04 0.78 -8.55
C ILE A 342 20.72 1.02 -7.80
N THR A 343 20.68 0.67 -6.53
CA THR A 343 19.58 1.06 -5.61
C THR A 343 20.14 2.07 -4.63
N HIS A 344 19.49 3.24 -4.49
CA HIS A 344 19.84 4.21 -3.46
C HIS A 344 19.48 3.65 -2.08
N GLU A 345 20.25 4.02 -1.05
CA GLU A 345 19.94 3.70 0.34
C GLU A 345 19.67 4.98 1.13
N GLY A 346 18.82 4.91 2.16
CA GLY A 346 18.28 6.09 2.83
C GLY A 346 17.12 6.76 2.06
N THR A 347 16.60 7.85 2.61
CA THR A 347 15.55 8.70 2.02
C THR A 347 16.15 9.86 1.24
N VAL A 348 15.64 10.11 0.03
CA VAL A 348 16.12 11.18 -0.86
C VAL A 348 15.27 12.43 -0.64
N GLU A 349 15.62 13.24 0.37
CA GLU A 349 14.86 14.44 0.80
C GLU A 349 14.62 15.47 -0.32
N ALA A 350 15.50 15.50 -1.32
CA ALA A 350 15.39 16.37 -2.49
C ALA A 350 15.96 15.65 -3.73
N GLN A 351 15.43 15.95 -4.91
CA GLN A 351 15.89 15.37 -6.17
C GLN A 351 17.42 15.50 -6.35
N MET A 352 18.11 14.37 -6.49
CA MET A 352 19.55 14.31 -6.69
C MET A 352 19.88 13.82 -8.10
N ILE A 353 20.73 14.57 -8.80
CA ILE A 353 21.27 14.23 -10.11
C ILE A 353 22.79 14.20 -10.02
N TYR A 354 23.41 13.11 -10.50
CA TYR A 354 24.87 12.95 -10.48
C TYR A 354 25.42 12.09 -11.62
N ASN A 355 26.75 12.14 -11.79
CA ASN A 355 27.51 11.31 -12.71
C ASN A 355 28.37 10.31 -11.93
N LEU A 356 28.22 9.01 -12.16
CA LEU A 356 28.99 7.95 -11.48
C LEU A 356 30.18 7.52 -12.33
N GLU A 357 31.39 7.56 -11.78
CA GLU A 357 32.53 6.76 -12.29
C GLU A 357 32.61 5.44 -11.51
N TYR A 358 32.82 4.31 -12.19
CA TYR A 358 32.91 2.99 -11.56
C TYR A 358 34.06 2.14 -12.15
N GLU A 359 34.51 1.15 -11.38
CA GLU A 359 35.52 0.16 -11.77
C GLU A 359 34.98 -1.26 -11.62
N ILE A 360 35.48 -2.19 -12.44
CA ILE A 360 35.32 -3.63 -12.23
C ILE A 360 36.70 -4.22 -11.99
N VAL A 361 36.83 -4.97 -10.91
CA VAL A 361 38.07 -5.59 -10.44
C VAL A 361 37.94 -7.11 -10.56
N ASP A 362 38.95 -7.77 -11.13
CA ASP A 362 39.08 -9.23 -11.06
C ASP A 362 39.44 -9.65 -9.63
N LYS A 363 38.59 -10.46 -9.00
CA LYS A 363 38.68 -10.78 -7.56
C LYS A 363 39.86 -11.68 -7.21
N ASN A 364 40.43 -12.40 -8.18
CA ASN A 364 41.56 -13.31 -7.98
C ASN A 364 42.92 -12.60 -8.09
N THR A 365 43.00 -11.53 -8.87
CA THR A 365 44.24 -10.80 -9.18
C THR A 365 44.30 -9.40 -8.56
N GLY A 366 43.15 -8.82 -8.17
CA GLY A 366 43.05 -7.45 -7.68
C GLY A 366 43.28 -6.39 -8.76
N LEU A 367 43.19 -6.75 -10.04
CA LEU A 367 43.40 -5.84 -11.17
C LEU A 367 42.09 -5.26 -11.66
N VAL A 368 42.07 -3.95 -11.91
CA VAL A 368 40.97 -3.28 -12.62
C VAL A 368 40.96 -3.77 -14.07
N VAL A 369 39.89 -4.45 -14.47
CA VAL A 369 39.69 -5.00 -15.82
C VAL A 369 38.83 -4.09 -16.70
N TYR A 370 37.96 -3.27 -16.09
CA TYR A 370 37.11 -2.30 -16.79
C TYR A 370 36.87 -1.05 -15.93
N THR A 371 36.62 0.08 -16.58
CA THR A 371 36.20 1.34 -15.94
C THR A 371 35.15 2.03 -16.81
N GLY A 372 34.04 2.46 -16.21
CA GLY A 372 32.95 3.14 -16.91
C GLY A 372 32.59 4.49 -16.30
N THR A 373 31.65 5.19 -16.93
CA THR A 373 31.08 6.44 -16.44
C THR A 373 29.62 6.54 -16.89
N GLU A 374 28.70 6.66 -15.94
CA GLU A 374 27.26 6.67 -16.18
C GLU A 374 26.68 8.04 -15.78
N PRO A 375 26.18 8.85 -16.76
CA PRO A 375 25.89 10.26 -16.52
C PRO A 375 24.39 10.58 -16.32
N ASN A 376 24.11 11.56 -15.46
CA ASN A 376 22.76 12.04 -15.11
C ASN A 376 21.89 10.95 -14.46
N ILE A 377 22.49 10.12 -13.61
CA ILE A 377 21.75 9.27 -12.69
C ILE A 377 20.89 10.19 -11.81
N ASN A 378 19.58 9.95 -11.77
CA ASN A 378 18.59 10.82 -11.16
C ASN A 378 17.73 10.04 -10.18
N PHE A 379 17.82 10.36 -8.89
CA PHE A 379 16.95 9.83 -7.84
C PHE A 379 16.02 10.93 -7.34
N SER A 380 14.74 10.58 -7.20
CA SER A 380 13.68 11.46 -6.73
C SER A 380 12.60 10.63 -6.05
N GLU A 381 12.17 11.01 -4.85
CA GLU A 381 10.97 10.44 -4.24
C GLU A 381 9.72 10.99 -4.95
N PHE A 382 8.75 10.11 -5.25
CA PHE A 382 7.48 10.49 -5.88
C PHE A 382 6.37 9.51 -5.51
N ASP A 383 5.56 9.84 -4.51
CA ASP A 383 4.19 10.33 -4.69
C ASP A 383 3.64 10.84 -3.34
N VAL A 384 3.01 12.02 -3.32
CA VAL A 384 2.45 12.63 -2.11
C VAL A 384 1.00 12.16 -1.85
N ASP A 385 0.26 11.77 -2.90
CA ASP A 385 -1.16 11.41 -2.80
C ASP A 385 -1.42 9.95 -2.37
N LEU A 386 -0.37 9.12 -2.23
CA LEU A 386 -0.52 7.67 -1.98
C LEU A 386 0.33 7.09 -0.83
N GLY A 387 1.30 7.83 -0.29
CA GLY A 387 2.14 7.36 0.83
C GLY A 387 3.05 6.15 0.53
N ILE A 388 3.23 5.79 -0.74
CA ILE A 388 4.06 4.66 -1.17
C ILE A 388 5.48 5.15 -1.50
N ARG A 389 6.44 4.83 -0.63
CA ARG A 389 7.87 5.03 -0.91
C ARG A 389 8.33 4.11 -2.04
N THR A 390 8.51 4.66 -3.23
CA THR A 390 9.12 3.94 -4.36
C THR A 390 10.64 4.09 -4.29
N LEU A 391 11.34 3.01 -3.95
CA LEU A 391 12.80 2.92 -4.09
C LEU A 391 13.15 3.09 -5.58
N THR A 392 13.65 4.27 -5.94
CA THR A 392 14.11 4.52 -7.30
C THR A 392 15.38 3.69 -7.56
N GLN A 393 15.36 2.92 -8.65
CA GLN A 393 16.48 2.12 -9.12
C GLN A 393 16.96 2.64 -10.47
N TYR A 394 18.27 2.62 -10.68
CA TYR A 394 18.89 3.00 -11.95
C TYR A 394 19.60 1.80 -12.58
N THR A 395 19.34 1.52 -13.85
CA THR A 395 19.87 0.34 -14.56
C THR A 395 20.69 0.73 -15.78
N PHE A 396 21.89 0.16 -15.94
CA PHE A 396 22.73 0.30 -17.13
C PHE A 396 23.34 -1.04 -17.56
N GLU A 397 23.76 -1.13 -18.82
CA GLU A 397 24.33 -2.35 -19.41
C GLU A 397 25.85 -2.24 -19.64
N ILE A 398 26.57 -3.34 -19.39
CA ILE A 398 27.94 -3.56 -19.86
C ILE A 398 27.97 -4.75 -20.81
N ASN A 399 28.74 -4.64 -21.90
CA ASN A 399 28.88 -5.73 -22.86
C ASN A 399 29.82 -6.82 -22.31
N ALA A 400 29.32 -8.04 -22.07
CA ALA A 400 30.11 -9.10 -21.45
C ALA A 400 31.29 -9.61 -22.30
N SER A 401 31.33 -9.36 -23.61
CA SER A 401 32.51 -9.73 -24.44
C SER A 401 33.81 -8.98 -24.07
N ILE A 402 33.73 -8.05 -23.11
CA ILE A 402 34.86 -7.34 -22.48
C ILE A 402 35.44 -8.14 -21.29
N LEU A 403 34.68 -9.06 -20.68
CA LEU A 403 35.02 -9.82 -19.48
C LEU A 403 35.03 -11.34 -19.76
N SER A 404 36.01 -12.07 -19.23
CA SER A 404 36.03 -13.54 -19.31
C SER A 404 35.16 -14.18 -18.23
N SER A 405 34.84 -15.47 -18.35
CA SER A 405 34.31 -16.25 -17.22
C SER A 405 35.24 -16.14 -16.00
N GLY A 406 34.68 -15.88 -14.82
CA GLY A 406 35.44 -15.51 -13.62
C GLY A 406 34.56 -14.84 -12.56
N SER A 407 35.18 -14.41 -11.45
CA SER A 407 34.52 -13.64 -10.38
C SER A 407 35.09 -12.23 -10.29
N TYR A 408 34.20 -11.25 -10.23
CA TYR A 408 34.50 -9.84 -10.30
C TYR A 408 33.79 -9.06 -9.21
N THR A 409 34.34 -7.91 -8.86
CA THR A 409 33.73 -6.95 -7.93
C THR A 409 33.55 -5.63 -8.67
N ILE A 410 32.33 -5.09 -8.71
CA ILE A 410 32.06 -3.72 -9.18
C ILE A 410 32.08 -2.75 -7.99
N ARG A 411 32.66 -1.57 -8.17
CA ARG A 411 32.78 -0.52 -7.16
C ARG A 411 32.72 0.89 -7.72
N THR A 412 32.36 1.85 -6.87
CA THR A 412 32.48 3.28 -7.18
C THR A 412 33.94 3.72 -7.25
N LYS A 413 34.22 4.64 -8.17
CA LYS A 413 35.51 5.29 -8.36
C LYS A 413 35.49 6.76 -7.95
N ALA A 414 34.39 7.45 -8.26
CA ALA A 414 34.06 8.82 -7.86
C ALA A 414 32.60 9.11 -8.23
N ILE A 415 31.99 10.12 -7.62
CA ILE A 415 30.73 10.72 -8.09
C ILE A 415 30.97 12.20 -8.38
N ARG A 416 30.31 12.73 -9.42
CA ARG A 416 30.52 14.12 -9.90
C ARG A 416 29.20 14.83 -10.21
N ASP A 417 29.32 16.15 -10.30
CA ASP A 417 28.33 17.09 -10.83
C ASP A 417 27.04 17.21 -10.00
N ILE A 418 27.04 16.73 -8.76
CA ILE A 418 25.99 16.98 -7.75
C ILE A 418 25.89 18.50 -7.56
N ARG A 419 24.82 19.12 -8.07
CA ARG A 419 24.61 20.58 -8.09
C ARG A 419 25.86 21.39 -8.55
N ASN A 420 26.65 20.83 -9.47
CA ASN A 420 27.92 21.36 -10.01
C ASN A 420 29.17 21.26 -9.08
N ILE A 421 29.14 20.48 -7.99
CA ILE A 421 30.33 20.14 -7.19
C ILE A 421 30.78 18.68 -7.41
N ILE A 422 31.94 18.33 -6.86
CA ILE A 422 32.55 16.99 -6.89
C ILE A 422 32.93 16.64 -5.46
N CYS A 423 32.59 15.44 -4.98
CA CYS A 423 33.07 14.91 -3.71
C CYS A 423 33.59 13.49 -3.89
N ASP A 424 34.64 13.14 -3.15
CA ASP A 424 35.39 11.89 -3.31
C ASP A 424 34.98 10.80 -2.29
N SER A 425 33.87 11.00 -1.56
CA SER A 425 33.44 10.23 -0.38
C SER A 425 32.47 9.07 -0.64
N TYR A 426 31.60 9.23 -1.63
CA TYR A 426 30.33 8.51 -1.70
C TYR A 426 30.44 6.98 -1.85
N THR A 427 29.76 6.27 -0.95
CA THR A 427 29.71 4.81 -0.90
C THR A 427 28.48 4.26 -1.60
N VAL A 428 28.67 3.80 -2.85
CA VAL A 428 27.86 2.69 -3.37
C VAL A 428 28.58 1.40 -2.97
N GLU A 429 27.94 0.52 -2.19
CA GLU A 429 28.54 -0.74 -1.72
C GLU A 429 29.06 -1.58 -2.89
N GLU A 430 30.28 -2.11 -2.75
CA GLU A 430 30.89 -2.99 -3.74
C GLU A 430 30.06 -4.28 -3.90
N ALA A 431 29.74 -4.68 -5.14
CA ALA A 431 28.99 -5.90 -5.41
C ALA A 431 29.85 -6.94 -6.13
N ASP A 432 29.85 -8.17 -5.60
CA ASP A 432 30.45 -9.33 -6.23
C ASP A 432 29.51 -9.98 -7.26
N PHE A 433 30.04 -10.32 -8.43
CA PHE A 433 29.32 -11.07 -9.46
C PHE A 433 30.23 -12.08 -10.19
N ILE A 434 29.62 -12.88 -11.06
CA ILE A 434 30.24 -14.05 -11.70
C ILE A 434 29.74 -14.16 -13.14
N ILE A 435 30.66 -14.50 -14.05
CA ILE A 435 30.35 -14.87 -15.43
C ILE A 435 30.66 -16.37 -15.60
N PHE A 436 29.66 -17.13 -16.06
CA PHE A 436 29.69 -18.59 -16.17
C PHE A 436 29.96 -19.08 -17.62
N ASN A 437 30.53 -20.28 -17.76
CA ASN A 437 30.88 -20.90 -19.05
C ASN A 437 30.89 -22.45 -18.95
N ALA A 438 29.79 -23.04 -18.47
CA ALA A 438 29.63 -24.49 -18.39
C ALA A 438 29.40 -25.10 -19.80
N LYS A 439 29.84 -26.34 -20.01
CA LYS A 439 29.78 -27.04 -21.32
C LYS A 439 29.41 -28.51 -21.16
N VAL A 440 28.85 -29.14 -22.20
CA VAL A 440 28.54 -30.58 -22.24
C VAL A 440 29.36 -31.28 -23.34
N ASN A 441 29.66 -32.57 -23.15
CA ASN A 441 30.36 -33.40 -24.13
C ASN A 441 29.75 -34.83 -24.21
N VAL A 442 29.54 -35.33 -25.43
CA VAL A 442 28.86 -36.62 -25.70
C VAL A 442 29.54 -37.36 -26.87
N GLU A 443 29.60 -38.69 -26.81
CA GLU A 443 30.15 -39.57 -27.87
C GLU A 443 29.10 -40.58 -28.42
N ASP A 444 29.48 -41.36 -29.44
CA ASP A 444 28.67 -42.31 -30.21
C ASP A 444 28.53 -43.68 -29.46
N ILE A 445 27.33 -44.10 -29.02
CA ILE A 445 27.17 -45.15 -27.97
C ILE A 445 26.41 -46.44 -28.41
N CYS A 446 26.85 -47.63 -27.93
CA CYS A 446 26.11 -48.92 -27.93
C CYS A 446 25.20 -49.01 -26.66
N PHE A 447 24.01 -49.60 -26.79
CA PHE A 447 22.95 -49.54 -25.76
C PHE A 447 22.13 -50.86 -25.72
N ASP A 448 22.36 -51.72 -24.71
CA ASP A 448 21.31 -52.62 -24.16
C ASP A 448 20.52 -51.94 -23.02
N THR A 449 21.20 -50.98 -22.37
CA THR A 449 20.70 -49.94 -21.46
C THR A 449 19.27 -49.48 -21.79
N ASP A 450 18.61 -48.86 -20.82
CA ASP A 450 17.74 -47.72 -21.07
C ASP A 450 18.38 -46.39 -20.62
N ILE A 451 19.63 -46.42 -20.15
CA ILE A 451 20.35 -45.27 -19.57
C ILE A 451 21.72 -45.04 -20.24
N ILE A 452 22.13 -43.77 -20.39
CA ILE A 452 23.42 -43.31 -20.95
C ILE A 452 24.02 -42.18 -20.07
N ASP A 453 25.31 -42.25 -19.71
CA ASP A 453 25.99 -41.16 -18.97
C ASP A 453 26.55 -40.06 -19.90
N ILE A 454 26.40 -38.78 -19.51
CA ILE A 454 26.95 -37.58 -20.17
C ILE A 454 27.84 -36.77 -19.22
N GLU A 455 28.91 -36.15 -19.72
CA GLU A 455 29.76 -35.23 -18.94
C GLU A 455 29.36 -33.75 -19.12
N ILE A 456 29.16 -33.03 -18.00
CA ILE A 456 29.23 -31.56 -17.92
C ILE A 456 30.65 -31.19 -17.49
N SER A 457 31.20 -30.10 -18.03
CA SER A 457 32.53 -29.57 -17.73
C SER A 457 32.53 -28.05 -17.57
N GLU A 458 33.62 -27.48 -17.05
CA GLU A 458 33.83 -26.04 -16.80
C GLU A 458 32.79 -25.37 -15.87
N LEU A 459 31.99 -26.15 -15.12
CA LEU A 459 31.06 -25.60 -14.13
C LEU A 459 31.82 -24.93 -12.98
N THR A 460 31.52 -23.66 -12.70
CA THR A 460 32.07 -22.92 -11.56
C THR A 460 31.05 -22.79 -10.42
N ASN A 461 31.55 -22.51 -9.22
CA ASN A 461 30.75 -22.25 -8.02
C ASN A 461 30.48 -20.74 -7.83
N ASN A 462 29.77 -20.38 -6.75
CA ASN A 462 29.48 -19.00 -6.37
C ASN A 462 30.72 -18.13 -6.00
N ASN A 463 31.95 -18.61 -6.22
CA ASN A 463 33.19 -17.83 -6.12
C ASN A 463 33.97 -17.81 -7.46
N GLY A 464 33.38 -18.27 -8.57
CA GLY A 464 34.05 -18.37 -9.87
C GLY A 464 35.14 -19.45 -9.97
N MET A 465 35.26 -20.35 -8.98
CA MET A 465 36.20 -21.48 -9.01
C MET A 465 35.51 -22.75 -9.52
N LEU A 466 36.25 -23.67 -10.13
CA LEU A 466 35.71 -24.95 -10.62
C LEU A 466 35.00 -25.75 -9.51
N SER A 467 33.79 -26.23 -9.82
CA SER A 467 32.87 -26.84 -8.86
C SER A 467 33.37 -28.18 -8.33
N ASN A 468 33.30 -28.38 -7.01
CA ASN A 468 33.71 -29.60 -6.31
C ASN A 468 32.62 -30.05 -5.32
N SER A 469 31.36 -29.87 -5.70
CA SER A 469 30.17 -30.09 -4.85
C SER A 469 29.03 -30.74 -5.62
N GLU A 470 28.09 -31.33 -4.89
CA GLU A 470 26.85 -31.86 -5.47
C GLU A 470 25.85 -30.72 -5.76
N HIS A 471 25.21 -30.79 -6.92
CA HIS A 471 24.19 -29.84 -7.38
C HIS A 471 22.97 -30.58 -7.94
N THR A 472 21.81 -29.93 -7.94
CA THR A 472 20.57 -30.47 -8.51
C THR A 472 20.31 -29.87 -9.89
N ILE A 473 20.08 -30.73 -10.88
CA ILE A 473 19.85 -30.36 -12.28
C ILE A 473 18.50 -30.92 -12.77
N SER A 474 17.91 -30.21 -13.72
CA SER A 474 16.78 -30.70 -14.53
C SER A 474 17.20 -30.60 -16.00
N TYR A 475 16.80 -31.54 -16.85
CA TYR A 475 17.17 -31.52 -18.26
C TYR A 475 16.02 -31.93 -19.17
N VAL A 476 16.13 -31.52 -20.43
CA VAL A 476 15.19 -31.87 -21.51
C VAL A 476 16.00 -32.48 -22.65
N VAL A 477 15.67 -33.72 -23.02
CA VAL A 477 16.24 -34.41 -24.20
C VAL A 477 15.18 -34.45 -25.28
N SER A 478 15.50 -33.95 -26.47
CA SER A 478 14.57 -33.87 -27.61
C SER A 478 15.09 -34.68 -28.80
N ASN A 479 14.23 -35.48 -29.44
CA ASN A 479 14.56 -36.15 -30.70
C ASN A 479 14.38 -35.19 -31.89
N THR A 480 15.43 -35.01 -32.69
CA THR A 480 15.45 -33.99 -33.77
C THR A 480 14.55 -34.32 -34.96
N VAL A 481 14.11 -35.57 -35.08
CA VAL A 481 13.40 -36.10 -36.27
C VAL A 481 11.89 -36.22 -36.06
N ASN A 482 11.44 -36.58 -34.85
CA ASN A 482 10.01 -36.75 -34.55
C ASN A 482 9.46 -35.83 -33.44
N SER A 483 10.31 -35.05 -32.77
CA SER A 483 9.93 -34.16 -31.65
C SER A 483 9.32 -34.87 -30.44
N ASP A 484 9.64 -36.15 -30.22
CA ASP A 484 9.50 -36.78 -28.90
C ASP A 484 10.45 -36.09 -27.91
N VAL A 485 10.01 -35.92 -26.66
CA VAL A 485 10.76 -35.19 -25.61
C VAL A 485 10.69 -35.97 -24.29
N ILE A 486 11.84 -36.11 -23.62
CA ILE A 486 11.95 -36.55 -22.23
C ILE A 486 12.38 -35.35 -21.39
N ALA A 487 11.70 -35.10 -20.28
CA ALA A 487 12.11 -34.13 -19.27
C ALA A 487 12.32 -34.84 -17.92
N VAL A 488 13.49 -34.66 -17.32
CA VAL A 488 13.83 -35.18 -15.98
C VAL A 488 14.10 -34.00 -15.07
N ASN A 489 13.52 -34.03 -13.88
CA ASN A 489 13.67 -32.97 -12.88
C ASN A 489 14.42 -33.48 -11.65
N ASP A 490 15.10 -32.56 -10.96
CA ASP A 490 15.67 -32.75 -9.64
C ASP A 490 16.74 -33.87 -9.49
N LEU A 491 17.48 -34.15 -10.58
CA LEU A 491 18.59 -35.10 -10.56
C LEU A 491 19.80 -34.52 -9.83
N ARG A 492 20.32 -35.24 -8.82
CA ARG A 492 21.49 -34.83 -8.04
C ARG A 492 22.78 -35.35 -8.67
N VAL A 493 23.74 -34.45 -8.89
CA VAL A 493 24.96 -34.69 -9.67
C VAL A 493 26.17 -34.13 -8.93
N LEU A 494 27.18 -34.97 -8.66
CA LEU A 494 28.39 -34.60 -7.92
C LEU A 494 29.51 -34.11 -8.84
N PHE A 495 29.92 -32.85 -8.68
CA PHE A 495 31.03 -32.26 -9.44
C PHE A 495 32.38 -32.42 -8.73
N SER A 496 33.42 -32.60 -9.55
CA SER A 496 34.83 -32.64 -9.17
C SER A 496 35.64 -31.88 -10.23
N ASP A 497 36.42 -30.88 -9.80
CA ASP A 497 37.17 -29.95 -10.68
C ASP A 497 36.34 -29.38 -11.86
N GLY A 498 35.09 -29.01 -11.58
CA GLY A 498 34.15 -28.44 -12.54
C GLY A 498 33.54 -29.44 -13.52
N LYS A 499 33.83 -30.73 -13.37
CA LYS A 499 33.29 -31.83 -14.17
C LYS A 499 32.33 -32.72 -13.39
N ALA A 500 31.30 -33.23 -14.03
CA ALA A 500 30.48 -34.33 -13.51
C ALA A 500 29.87 -35.17 -14.62
N THR A 501 29.65 -36.46 -14.35
CA THR A 501 28.90 -37.38 -15.21
C THR A 501 27.51 -37.65 -14.62
N PHE A 502 26.47 -37.67 -15.46
CA PHE A 502 25.10 -37.95 -15.03
C PHE A 502 24.30 -38.76 -16.06
N PRO A 503 23.31 -39.58 -15.62
CA PRO A 503 22.51 -40.42 -16.50
C PRO A 503 21.37 -39.69 -17.22
N LEU A 504 21.28 -39.90 -18.53
CA LEU A 504 20.10 -39.74 -19.36
C LEU A 504 19.30 -41.04 -19.41
N ASP A 505 18.00 -40.97 -19.10
CA ASP A 505 17.04 -42.06 -19.34
C ASP A 505 16.44 -41.91 -20.75
N PHE A 506 16.52 -42.98 -21.55
CA PHE A 506 16.00 -43.11 -22.91
C PHE A 506 14.85 -44.14 -23.03
N SER A 507 14.39 -44.74 -21.92
CA SER A 507 13.39 -45.82 -21.89
C SER A 507 12.08 -45.55 -22.63
N SER A 508 11.66 -44.28 -22.70
CA SER A 508 10.44 -43.85 -23.38
C SER A 508 10.64 -43.44 -24.85
N PHE A 509 11.87 -43.34 -25.34
CA PHE A 509 12.13 -43.22 -26.77
C PHE A 509 11.99 -44.58 -27.49
N PRO A 510 11.55 -44.61 -28.77
CA PRO A 510 11.50 -45.86 -29.52
C PRO A 510 12.89 -46.49 -29.67
N LYS A 511 13.03 -47.80 -29.43
CA LYS A 511 14.31 -48.52 -29.48
C LYS A 511 14.85 -48.71 -30.92
N GLN A 512 15.24 -47.61 -31.55
CA GLN A 512 15.74 -47.45 -32.91
C GLN A 512 16.92 -46.45 -32.95
N ILE A 513 17.64 -46.38 -34.07
CA ILE A 513 18.72 -45.42 -34.29
C ILE A 513 18.13 -44.02 -34.56
N GLY A 514 18.68 -42.96 -33.95
CA GLY A 514 18.23 -41.58 -34.12
C GLY A 514 19.22 -40.53 -33.60
N GLU A 515 18.90 -39.26 -33.86
CA GLU A 515 19.64 -38.04 -33.45
C GLU A 515 18.86 -37.26 -32.38
N TYR A 516 19.56 -36.64 -31.43
CA TYR A 516 18.98 -36.00 -30.24
C TYR A 516 19.71 -34.69 -29.86
N THR A 517 19.01 -33.78 -29.16
CA THR A 517 19.56 -32.59 -28.47
C THR A 517 19.33 -32.67 -26.96
N ILE A 518 20.07 -31.88 -26.18
CA ILE A 518 19.89 -31.72 -24.74
C ILE A 518 19.96 -30.25 -24.29
N ASP A 519 18.96 -29.83 -23.50
CA ASP A 519 18.91 -28.56 -22.77
C ASP A 519 19.04 -28.84 -21.26
N ILE A 520 19.86 -28.05 -20.53
CA ILE A 520 20.02 -28.19 -19.07
C ILE A 520 19.53 -26.94 -18.34
N THR A 521 18.79 -27.16 -17.25
CA THR A 521 18.22 -26.15 -16.36
C THR A 521 18.53 -26.52 -14.90
N SER A 522 18.40 -25.59 -13.96
CA SER A 522 18.55 -25.88 -12.53
C SER A 522 17.70 -24.92 -11.69
N PRO A 523 17.10 -25.36 -10.57
CA PRO A 523 16.50 -24.47 -9.58
C PRO A 523 17.48 -23.47 -8.95
N THR A 524 18.80 -23.70 -9.10
CA THR A 524 19.87 -22.89 -8.50
C THR A 524 20.81 -22.33 -9.56
N ALA A 525 20.81 -21.01 -9.75
CA ALA A 525 21.59 -20.33 -10.77
C ALA A 525 23.11 -20.35 -10.49
N ILE A 526 23.79 -21.36 -11.03
CA ILE A 526 25.24 -21.58 -10.96
C ILE A 526 25.88 -21.75 -12.36
N GLY A 527 25.24 -21.24 -13.43
CA GLY A 527 25.75 -21.33 -14.80
C GLY A 527 25.37 -22.60 -15.57
N LEU A 528 24.59 -23.50 -14.99
CA LEU A 528 24.04 -24.67 -15.70
C LEU A 528 23.05 -24.29 -16.81
N ASN A 529 22.48 -23.09 -16.74
CA ASN A 529 21.59 -22.50 -17.74
C ASN A 529 22.30 -21.98 -19.01
N CYS A 530 23.58 -22.30 -19.19
CA CYS A 530 24.43 -21.85 -20.31
C CYS A 530 24.75 -22.99 -21.31
N VAL A 531 23.91 -24.04 -21.40
CA VAL A 531 24.27 -25.35 -21.98
C VAL A 531 23.19 -25.90 -22.95
N GLU A 532 23.58 -26.15 -24.22
CA GLU A 532 22.75 -26.69 -25.33
C GLU A 532 23.65 -27.50 -26.31
N GLU A 533 23.39 -28.80 -26.57
CA GLU A 533 24.25 -29.70 -27.43
C GLU A 533 23.51 -30.89 -28.12
N SER A 534 24.19 -31.69 -28.99
CA SER A 534 23.56 -32.79 -29.82
C SER A 534 24.38 -34.08 -30.16
N PHE A 535 23.74 -35.26 -30.36
CA PHE A 535 24.41 -36.63 -30.47
C PHE A 535 23.57 -37.83 -31.06
N THR A 536 24.05 -39.11 -31.02
CA THR A 536 23.51 -40.35 -31.72
C THR A 536 23.76 -41.74 -31.03
N ILE A 537 22.92 -42.80 -31.25
CA ILE A 537 22.86 -44.09 -30.47
C ILE A 537 22.68 -45.43 -31.31
N LYS A 538 23.09 -46.64 -30.82
CA LYS A 538 22.99 -48.01 -31.45
C LYS A 538 22.68 -49.18 -30.43
N ARG A 539 22.27 -50.42 -30.82
CA ARG A 539 21.69 -51.51 -29.94
C ARG A 539 22.42 -52.90 -29.90
N VAL A 540 22.17 -53.72 -28.85
CA VAL A 540 22.73 -55.07 -28.48
C VAL A 540 21.80 -56.32 -28.76
N PRO A 541 22.30 -57.59 -28.87
CA PRO A 541 21.54 -58.85 -29.15
C PRO A 541 21.06 -59.73 -27.94
N GLU A 542 20.54 -60.96 -28.19
CA GLU A 542 19.87 -61.90 -27.24
C GLU A 542 20.65 -63.22 -26.90
N ASP A 543 20.15 -64.04 -25.93
CA ASP A 543 20.82 -65.13 -25.17
C ASP A 543 20.11 -66.54 -25.15
N ILE A 544 20.68 -67.53 -24.42
CA ILE A 544 20.38 -69.00 -24.42
C ILE A 544 19.91 -69.55 -23.03
N THR A 545 19.13 -70.66 -22.98
CA THR A 545 18.54 -71.27 -21.76
C THR A 545 18.70 -72.80 -21.60
N LEU A 546 18.61 -73.31 -20.34
CA LEU A 546 18.84 -74.71 -19.90
C LEU A 546 17.84 -75.12 -18.78
N ASP A 547 17.43 -76.41 -18.65
CA ASP A 547 16.42 -76.89 -17.66
C ASP A 547 16.51 -78.43 -17.33
N LEU A 548 15.81 -78.93 -16.27
CA LEU A 548 15.87 -80.30 -15.67
C LEU A 548 14.48 -80.90 -15.27
N GLN A 549 14.41 -82.21 -14.93
CA GLN A 549 13.17 -82.88 -14.45
C GLN A 549 13.40 -84.15 -13.59
N LEU A 550 12.55 -84.38 -12.56
CA LEU A 550 12.53 -85.50 -11.58
C LEU A 550 11.12 -86.11 -11.32
N ASP A 551 11.01 -87.18 -10.51
CA ASP A 551 9.75 -87.91 -10.22
C ASP A 551 9.19 -87.84 -8.77
N ASN A 552 10.00 -88.02 -7.71
CA ASN A 552 9.55 -87.94 -6.30
C ASN A 552 10.66 -87.52 -5.32
N ALA A 553 10.61 -86.29 -4.83
CA ALA A 553 11.70 -85.70 -4.03
C ALA A 553 12.07 -86.46 -2.73
N CYS A 554 11.11 -87.11 -2.07
CA CYS A 554 11.35 -87.81 -0.79
C CYS A 554 11.80 -89.28 -0.93
N ASN A 555 11.70 -89.83 -2.16
CA ASN A 555 12.10 -91.20 -2.53
C ASN A 555 12.10 -91.36 -4.07
N ALA A 556 13.18 -90.92 -4.75
CA ALA A 556 13.23 -90.66 -6.21
C ALA A 556 13.68 -91.84 -7.09
N THR A 557 13.30 -91.85 -8.39
CA THR A 557 13.64 -92.92 -9.36
C THR A 557 13.92 -92.56 -10.86
N ASP A 558 13.65 -91.36 -11.42
CA ASP A 558 13.91 -91.01 -12.87
C ASP A 558 14.38 -89.54 -13.12
N MET A 559 15.07 -89.22 -14.24
CA MET A 559 15.68 -87.88 -14.51
C MET A 559 15.90 -87.47 -16.00
N LYS A 560 15.76 -86.16 -16.36
CA LYS A 560 15.97 -85.59 -17.74
C LYS A 560 16.53 -84.13 -17.76
N ILE A 561 16.98 -83.67 -18.94
CA ILE A 561 17.60 -82.35 -19.27
C ILE A 561 16.93 -81.70 -20.52
N LEU A 562 16.83 -80.37 -20.56
CA LEU A 562 16.27 -79.55 -21.67
C LEU A 562 17.17 -78.33 -22.04
N VAL A 563 17.07 -77.81 -23.27
CA VAL A 563 17.83 -76.65 -23.81
C VAL A 563 16.99 -75.85 -24.83
N ASP A 564 17.16 -74.51 -24.89
CA ASP A 564 16.66 -73.64 -25.99
C ASP A 564 17.65 -72.48 -26.29
N ALA A 565 17.86 -72.11 -27.56
CA ALA A 565 18.95 -71.24 -28.00
C ALA A 565 18.67 -70.45 -29.31
N PRO A 566 19.06 -69.16 -29.42
CA PRO A 566 18.91 -68.37 -30.64
C PRO A 566 19.66 -68.91 -31.87
N THR A 567 19.16 -68.59 -33.06
CA THR A 567 19.85 -68.92 -34.32
C THR A 567 20.83 -67.83 -34.72
N LEU A 568 22.13 -68.15 -34.69
CA LEU A 568 23.21 -67.21 -35.00
C LEU A 568 23.42 -67.03 -36.51
N SER A 569 23.81 -65.82 -36.92
CA SER A 569 24.26 -65.52 -38.28
C SER A 569 25.66 -66.09 -38.58
N SER A 570 26.49 -66.28 -37.53
CA SER A 570 27.75 -67.03 -37.56
C SER A 570 28.21 -67.42 -36.15
N GLY A 571 28.13 -68.72 -35.79
CA GLY A 571 28.61 -69.27 -34.50
C GLY A 571 27.99 -70.65 -34.18
N GLU A 572 28.47 -71.31 -33.12
CA GLU A 572 27.94 -72.59 -32.58
C GLU A 572 27.96 -72.62 -31.03
N TYR A 573 27.26 -73.60 -30.41
CA TYR A 573 27.08 -73.79 -28.96
C TYR A 573 27.57 -75.17 -28.46
N THR A 574 28.07 -75.26 -27.21
CA THR A 574 28.55 -76.51 -26.55
C THR A 574 28.05 -76.66 -25.11
N ILE A 575 27.51 -77.83 -24.72
CA ILE A 575 26.84 -78.11 -23.42
C ILE A 575 27.52 -79.26 -22.64
N THR A 576 27.50 -79.23 -21.29
CA THR A 576 27.96 -80.33 -20.40
C THR A 576 27.05 -80.56 -19.19
N TYR A 577 27.06 -81.76 -18.57
CA TYR A 577 26.30 -82.08 -17.33
C TYR A 577 27.02 -83.06 -16.37
N GLU A 578 26.62 -83.06 -15.09
CA GLU A 578 27.26 -83.77 -13.95
C GLU A 578 26.28 -84.15 -12.82
N VAL A 579 26.54 -85.22 -12.04
CA VAL A 579 25.75 -85.63 -10.84
C VAL A 579 26.66 -85.94 -9.62
N THR A 580 26.23 -85.56 -8.41
CA THR A 580 26.99 -85.66 -7.13
C THR A 580 26.15 -86.13 -5.93
N GLU A 581 26.78 -86.57 -4.84
CA GLU A 581 26.14 -86.92 -3.55
C GLU A 581 26.33 -85.82 -2.49
N LEU A 582 25.26 -85.39 -1.82
CA LEU A 582 25.26 -84.20 -0.93
C LEU A 582 26.21 -84.34 0.27
N ASN A 583 26.25 -85.52 0.90
CA ASN A 583 27.02 -85.74 2.12
C ASN A 583 28.51 -86.06 1.89
N SER A 584 28.92 -86.32 0.65
CA SER A 584 30.29 -86.73 0.30
C SER A 584 30.95 -85.89 -0.80
N ALA A 585 30.18 -85.09 -1.54
CA ALA A 585 30.58 -84.30 -2.71
C ALA A 585 31.30 -85.12 -3.81
N THR A 586 31.12 -86.44 -3.84
CA THR A 586 31.70 -87.28 -4.90
C THR A 586 30.90 -87.16 -6.19
N LYS A 587 31.60 -86.96 -7.31
CA LYS A 587 31.01 -86.99 -8.67
C LYS A 587 30.76 -88.42 -9.10
N LEU A 588 29.57 -88.68 -9.66
CA LEU A 588 29.11 -90.02 -10.04
C LEU A 588 28.81 -90.16 -11.54
N ILE A 589 28.49 -89.07 -12.25
CA ILE A 589 28.15 -89.02 -13.70
C ILE A 589 28.69 -87.70 -14.31
N GLU A 590 29.17 -87.71 -15.57
CA GLU A 590 29.64 -86.52 -16.34
C GLU A 590 29.53 -86.74 -17.87
N ASN A 591 29.13 -85.74 -18.71
CA ASN A 591 28.98 -85.88 -20.18
C ASN A 591 28.95 -84.54 -20.99
N THR A 592 28.93 -84.58 -22.35
CA THR A 592 29.07 -83.41 -23.27
C THR A 592 28.25 -83.48 -24.58
N ILE A 593 27.75 -82.34 -25.11
CA ILE A 593 26.90 -82.17 -26.33
C ILE A 593 27.30 -80.88 -27.12
N VAL A 594 27.07 -80.79 -28.44
CA VAL A 594 27.37 -79.61 -29.32
C VAL A 594 26.28 -79.41 -30.38
N PHE A 595 25.86 -78.17 -30.70
CA PHE A 595 24.86 -77.84 -31.74
C PHE A 595 24.87 -76.33 -32.14
N SER A 596 24.07 -75.90 -33.13
CA SER A 596 24.11 -74.55 -33.72
C SER A 596 22.86 -73.67 -33.46
N GLY A 597 22.20 -73.83 -32.30
CA GLY A 597 20.95 -73.13 -31.94
C GLY A 597 19.68 -73.99 -32.10
N GLY A 598 18.59 -73.60 -31.41
CA GLY A 598 17.30 -74.29 -31.34
C GLY A 598 17.10 -75.20 -30.10
N ASN A 599 15.90 -75.77 -29.97
CA ASN A 599 15.50 -76.57 -28.80
C ASN A 599 16.05 -78.03 -28.80
N ALA A 600 16.40 -78.57 -27.62
CA ALA A 600 16.86 -79.96 -27.45
C ALA A 600 16.46 -80.60 -26.09
N ASN A 601 16.60 -81.94 -25.97
CA ASN A 601 16.20 -82.75 -24.80
C ASN A 601 17.06 -84.03 -24.68
N PHE A 602 17.50 -84.38 -23.45
CA PHE A 602 18.36 -85.53 -23.16
C PHE A 602 17.99 -86.24 -21.83
N ASN A 603 18.12 -87.56 -21.73
CA ASN A 603 17.82 -88.34 -20.50
C ASN A 603 19.07 -88.63 -19.65
N VAL A 604 18.89 -88.85 -18.34
CA VAL A 604 19.96 -89.24 -17.38
C VAL A 604 19.53 -90.50 -16.60
N ASP A 605 20.48 -91.40 -16.31
CA ASP A 605 20.23 -92.64 -15.54
C ASP A 605 20.73 -92.49 -14.10
N ILE A 606 19.81 -92.55 -13.12
CA ILE A 606 20.10 -92.45 -11.68
C ILE A 606 19.83 -93.75 -10.90
N SER A 607 19.57 -94.86 -11.60
CA SER A 607 19.05 -96.10 -11.00
C SER A 607 20.03 -96.88 -10.09
N GLY A 608 21.28 -96.40 -9.95
CA GLY A 608 22.35 -97.03 -9.18
C GLY A 608 22.69 -96.40 -7.82
N LEU A 609 21.92 -95.41 -7.35
CA LEU A 609 22.20 -94.65 -6.12
C LEU A 609 21.75 -95.38 -4.84
N ALA A 610 22.22 -94.91 -3.68
CA ALA A 610 21.97 -95.51 -2.36
C ALA A 610 20.98 -94.68 -1.52
N GLN A 611 20.60 -95.15 -0.32
CA GLN A 611 19.80 -94.35 0.59
C GLN A 611 20.61 -93.14 1.09
N GLY A 612 20.20 -91.94 0.68
CA GLY A 612 20.87 -90.69 0.96
C GLY A 612 20.28 -89.54 0.14
N ASN A 613 21.03 -88.43 0.03
CA ASN A 613 20.62 -87.22 -0.65
C ASN A 613 21.63 -86.85 -1.76
N TYR A 614 21.16 -86.30 -2.90
CA TYR A 614 21.95 -86.15 -4.14
C TYR A 614 21.72 -84.80 -4.86
N ASN A 615 22.63 -84.41 -5.77
CA ASN A 615 22.68 -83.13 -6.52
C ASN A 615 23.06 -83.29 -8.03
N VAL A 616 22.72 -82.32 -8.89
CA VAL A 616 22.98 -82.30 -10.37
C VAL A 616 23.51 -80.94 -10.86
N LEU A 617 24.31 -80.86 -11.95
CA LEU A 617 24.91 -79.64 -12.53
C LEU A 617 24.93 -79.64 -14.09
N LEU A 618 24.83 -78.46 -14.76
CA LEU A 618 24.79 -78.23 -16.23
C LEU A 618 25.60 -76.97 -16.67
N LYS A 619 26.18 -76.89 -17.88
CA LYS A 619 26.90 -75.69 -18.43
C LYS A 619 26.84 -75.51 -19.97
N SER A 620 27.11 -74.30 -20.52
CA SER A 620 27.10 -73.91 -21.96
C SER A 620 28.22 -72.91 -22.41
N ILE A 621 28.62 -72.84 -23.70
CA ILE A 621 29.61 -71.89 -24.33
C ILE A 621 29.27 -71.52 -25.82
N GLN A 622 29.55 -70.28 -26.32
CA GLN A 622 29.28 -69.72 -27.70
C GLN A 622 30.50 -69.03 -28.41
N ASN A 623 30.45 -68.76 -29.73
CA ASN A 623 31.46 -67.97 -30.50
C ASN A 623 30.97 -67.14 -31.74
N ASP A 624 30.69 -65.82 -31.61
CA ASP A 624 30.37 -64.92 -32.76
C ASP A 624 31.25 -63.64 -32.87
N THR A 625 30.82 -62.59 -33.62
CA THR A 625 31.61 -61.37 -33.91
C THR A 625 30.81 -60.05 -33.87
N ASP A 626 29.75 -59.94 -33.06
CA ASP A 626 29.01 -58.67 -32.91
C ASP A 626 29.78 -57.65 -32.02
N PRO A 627 30.01 -56.39 -32.46
CA PRO A 627 30.79 -55.41 -31.70
C PRO A 627 30.09 -54.87 -30.43
N CYS A 628 28.79 -55.09 -30.23
CA CYS A 628 28.11 -54.76 -28.97
C CYS A 628 27.71 -56.02 -28.15
N ARG A 629 28.12 -57.27 -28.50
CA ARG A 629 27.87 -58.47 -27.65
C ARG A 629 28.98 -58.67 -26.60
N THR A 630 28.59 -59.04 -25.38
CA THR A 630 29.48 -59.20 -24.21
C THR A 630 29.56 -60.62 -23.61
N GLU A 631 28.46 -61.38 -23.53
CA GLU A 631 28.43 -62.70 -22.87
C GLU A 631 28.47 -63.92 -23.82
N PHE A 632 29.01 -65.05 -23.31
CA PHE A 632 29.30 -66.26 -24.09
C PHE A 632 29.21 -67.61 -23.32
N GLU A 633 28.88 -67.67 -22.00
CA GLU A 633 28.88 -68.93 -21.19
C GLU A 633 27.74 -68.99 -20.11
N PHE A 634 27.16 -70.17 -19.80
CA PHE A 634 25.94 -70.32 -18.94
C PHE A 634 25.92 -71.61 -18.05
N GLN A 635 25.09 -71.73 -16.97
CA GLN A 635 25.09 -72.87 -15.98
C GLN A 635 23.78 -73.08 -15.14
N LEU A 636 23.48 -74.31 -14.61
CA LEU A 636 22.29 -74.69 -13.76
C LEU A 636 22.54 -75.85 -12.72
N THR A 637 21.72 -76.06 -11.65
CA THR A 637 21.89 -77.10 -10.55
C THR A 637 20.60 -77.49 -9.76
N GLU A 638 20.41 -78.75 -9.28
CA GLU A 638 19.21 -79.28 -8.49
C GLU A 638 19.51 -80.45 -7.46
N SER A 639 18.51 -80.97 -6.66
CA SER A 639 18.65 -81.94 -5.52
C SER A 639 17.48 -82.96 -5.22
N PHE A 640 17.71 -84.11 -4.50
CA PHE A 640 16.66 -85.11 -4.02
C PHE A 640 17.07 -86.09 -2.86
N SER A 641 16.14 -86.89 -2.24
CA SER A 641 16.34 -87.75 -1.02
C SER A 641 15.58 -89.13 -0.91
N ILE A 642 15.76 -89.90 0.19
CA ILE A 642 15.15 -91.25 0.50
C ILE A 642 14.89 -91.56 2.04
N ASN A 643 13.63 -91.44 2.57
CA ASN A 643 12.99 -91.91 3.88
C ASN A 643 13.25 -91.20 5.29
N GLY A 644 12.23 -90.76 6.10
CA GLY A 644 12.28 -90.32 7.57
C GLY A 644 10.93 -89.87 8.30
N ILE A 645 10.77 -89.81 9.67
CA ILE A 645 9.51 -89.52 10.52
C ILE A 645 9.72 -89.09 12.05
N PRO A 646 8.86 -88.24 12.75
CA PRO A 646 8.95 -87.70 14.18
C PRO A 646 7.81 -87.94 15.28
N ASP A 647 7.78 -87.19 16.43
CA ASP A 647 7.00 -87.29 17.75
C ASP A 647 6.14 -86.01 18.19
N ALA A 648 5.42 -85.94 19.36
CA ALA A 648 4.26 -85.02 19.69
C ALA A 648 4.25 -84.10 21.02
N PRO A 649 3.32 -83.09 21.21
CA PRO A 649 3.43 -81.88 22.14
C PRO A 649 2.51 -81.73 23.42
N ILE A 650 2.70 -80.67 24.26
CA ILE A 650 2.04 -80.37 25.59
C ILE A 650 1.69 -78.86 25.83
N LEU A 651 0.52 -78.52 26.43
CA LEU A 651 0.10 -77.13 26.82
C LEU A 651 -0.99 -77.02 27.93
N SER A 652 -1.37 -75.78 28.32
CA SER A 652 -2.38 -75.43 29.34
C SER A 652 -3.83 -75.30 28.83
N GLU A 653 -4.83 -75.73 29.64
CA GLU A 653 -6.24 -75.92 29.24
C GLU A 653 -7.10 -74.65 29.04
N ASN A 654 -6.77 -73.51 29.65
CA ASN A 654 -7.59 -72.28 29.61
C ASN A 654 -6.72 -71.02 29.52
N GLN A 655 -6.97 -70.16 28.53
CA GLN A 655 -6.21 -68.90 28.32
C GLN A 655 -7.17 -67.73 28.01
N SER A 656 -6.79 -66.49 28.35
CA SER A 656 -7.64 -65.28 28.23
C SER A 656 -6.89 -64.13 27.57
N PHE A 657 -7.54 -63.46 26.61
CA PHE A 657 -6.93 -62.46 25.74
C PHE A 657 -7.74 -61.16 25.72
N CYS A 658 -7.06 -60.01 25.78
CA CYS A 658 -7.65 -58.69 25.53
C CYS A 658 -7.53 -58.39 24.03
N LEU A 659 -8.65 -58.21 23.33
CA LEU A 659 -8.70 -58.19 21.86
C LEU A 659 -7.88 -57.05 21.25
N SER A 660 -7.90 -55.88 21.89
CA SER A 660 -7.11 -54.71 21.51
C SER A 660 -5.60 -54.93 21.57
N SER A 661 -5.10 -55.85 22.41
CA SER A 661 -3.66 -56.17 22.50
C SER A 661 -3.11 -56.87 21.25
N PHE A 662 -3.97 -57.28 20.30
CA PHE A 662 -3.58 -57.96 19.06
C PHE A 662 -3.85 -57.12 17.80
N PHE A 663 -4.47 -55.95 17.94
CA PHE A 663 -4.86 -55.08 16.82
C PHE A 663 -3.64 -54.71 15.92
N PRO A 664 -3.78 -54.67 14.58
CA PRO A 664 -5.00 -54.85 13.77
C PRO A 664 -5.41 -56.31 13.55
N ASN A 665 -4.66 -57.27 14.10
CA ASN A 665 -4.98 -58.69 14.03
C ASN A 665 -5.98 -59.08 15.15
N GLN A 666 -6.37 -60.34 15.13
CA GLN A 666 -7.00 -61.02 16.27
C GLN A 666 -5.96 -62.01 16.83
N PRO A 667 -6.03 -62.39 18.12
CA PRO A 667 -5.18 -63.46 18.63
C PRO A 667 -5.38 -64.74 17.81
N THR A 668 -4.32 -65.50 17.62
CA THR A 668 -4.25 -66.70 16.76
C THR A 668 -3.76 -67.92 17.54
N LEU A 669 -3.70 -69.09 16.87
CA LEU A 669 -3.10 -70.30 17.45
C LEU A 669 -1.61 -70.12 17.79
N ASN A 670 -0.91 -69.18 17.14
CA ASN A 670 0.47 -68.82 17.47
C ASN A 670 0.60 -68.13 18.84
N ASP A 671 -0.46 -67.46 19.31
CA ASP A 671 -0.47 -66.68 20.55
C ASP A 671 -0.86 -67.51 21.77
N ILE A 672 -1.19 -68.80 21.56
CA ILE A 672 -1.44 -69.77 22.62
C ILE A 672 -0.10 -70.24 23.19
N VAL A 673 0.09 -70.10 24.50
CA VAL A 673 1.31 -70.59 25.17
C VAL A 673 1.30 -72.12 25.20
N VAL A 674 2.37 -72.72 24.64
CA VAL A 674 2.64 -74.16 24.59
C VAL A 674 3.89 -74.45 25.43
N ASP A 675 3.84 -75.48 26.27
CA ASP A 675 4.88 -75.75 27.27
C ASP A 675 6.02 -76.64 26.72
N GLN A 676 5.73 -77.61 25.85
CA GLN A 676 6.73 -78.50 25.20
C GLN A 676 6.31 -78.97 23.79
N GLY A 677 7.24 -78.93 22.83
CA GLY A 677 7.11 -79.45 21.46
C GLY A 677 7.71 -78.50 20.42
N GLU A 678 8.08 -79.02 19.24
CA GLU A 678 8.71 -78.26 18.14
C GLU A 678 8.04 -78.55 16.79
N ASN A 679 8.18 -77.65 15.81
CA ASN A 679 7.59 -77.76 14.46
C ASN A 679 6.08 -78.10 14.48
N LEU A 680 5.28 -77.27 15.18
CA LEU A 680 3.90 -77.60 15.55
C LEU A 680 2.87 -77.44 14.42
N THR A 681 1.92 -78.38 14.34
CA THR A 681 0.81 -78.37 13.37
C THR A 681 -0.55 -78.48 14.09
N TRP A 682 -1.49 -77.55 13.83
CA TRP A 682 -2.71 -77.39 14.64
C TRP A 682 -3.99 -77.92 13.97
N TYR A 683 -5.07 -78.10 14.75
CA TYR A 683 -6.32 -78.74 14.32
C TYR A 683 -7.56 -78.26 15.09
N GLU A 684 -8.73 -78.21 14.43
CA GLU A 684 -10.02 -77.84 15.06
C GLU A 684 -10.59 -78.94 15.97
N SER A 685 -10.20 -80.19 15.75
CA SER A 685 -10.64 -81.33 16.56
C SER A 685 -9.59 -82.42 16.65
N SER A 686 -9.72 -83.27 17.67
CA SER A 686 -8.90 -84.48 17.86
C SER A 686 -8.94 -85.48 16.69
N SER A 687 -9.84 -85.30 15.72
CA SER A 687 -9.97 -86.15 14.53
C SER A 687 -9.86 -85.41 13.19
N SER A 688 -9.50 -84.12 13.16
CA SER A 688 -9.34 -83.38 11.89
C SER A 688 -8.15 -83.93 11.09
N THR A 689 -8.35 -84.21 9.80
CA THR A 689 -7.27 -84.55 8.85
C THR A 689 -6.72 -83.35 8.11
N THR A 690 -7.33 -82.17 8.25
CA THR A 690 -6.84 -80.91 7.71
C THR A 690 -6.24 -80.08 8.83
N PRO A 691 -4.95 -79.71 8.75
CA PRO A 691 -4.36 -78.72 9.62
C PRO A 691 -5.14 -77.40 9.58
N LEU A 692 -5.28 -76.77 10.75
CA LEU A 692 -5.53 -75.34 10.83
C LEU A 692 -4.23 -74.61 10.49
N ASN A 693 -4.37 -73.44 9.87
CA ASN A 693 -3.26 -72.53 9.68
C ASN A 693 -2.82 -72.01 11.06
N ILE A 694 -1.52 -71.88 11.32
CA ILE A 694 -1.02 -71.32 12.58
C ILE A 694 -1.57 -69.90 12.85
N ASN A 695 -1.89 -69.17 11.78
CA ASN A 695 -2.54 -67.85 11.82
C ASN A 695 -4.07 -67.91 11.93
N THR A 696 -4.68 -69.07 12.23
CA THR A 696 -6.12 -69.17 12.48
C THR A 696 -6.49 -68.39 13.73
N THR A 697 -7.43 -67.45 13.60
CA THR A 697 -7.91 -66.58 14.67
C THR A 697 -8.67 -67.36 15.74
N LEU A 698 -8.48 -66.98 17.00
CA LEU A 698 -9.17 -67.57 18.13
C LEU A 698 -10.60 -67.03 18.25
N GLU A 699 -11.56 -67.91 18.51
CA GLU A 699 -12.95 -67.56 18.80
C GLU A 699 -13.20 -67.63 20.33
N ASN A 700 -14.01 -66.72 20.87
CA ASN A 700 -14.37 -66.73 22.28
C ASN A 700 -15.16 -67.99 22.65
N ASP A 701 -14.80 -68.61 23.78
CA ASP A 701 -15.33 -69.88 24.30
C ASP A 701 -15.10 -71.12 23.39
N LYS A 702 -14.15 -71.07 22.44
CA LYS A 702 -13.76 -72.18 21.54
C LYS A 702 -12.52 -72.96 22.02
N THR A 703 -12.34 -74.18 21.48
CA THR A 703 -11.23 -75.10 21.77
C THR A 703 -10.46 -75.54 20.52
N TYR A 704 -9.15 -75.86 20.68
CA TYR A 704 -8.21 -76.19 19.58
C TYR A 704 -7.19 -77.29 19.98
N PHE A 705 -6.51 -77.92 19.00
CA PHE A 705 -5.64 -79.11 19.18
C PHE A 705 -4.32 -79.07 18.35
N VAL A 706 -3.27 -79.86 18.67
CA VAL A 706 -1.90 -79.74 18.05
C VAL A 706 -1.03 -81.04 17.97
N THR A 707 -0.16 -81.18 16.94
CA THR A 707 0.89 -82.20 16.63
C THR A 707 2.28 -81.55 16.36
N ALA A 708 3.31 -82.31 15.89
CA ALA A 708 4.67 -81.85 15.54
C ALA A 708 5.36 -82.57 14.33
N ASN A 709 6.42 -81.99 13.74
CA ASN A 709 7.01 -82.34 12.42
C ASN A 709 8.58 -82.42 12.33
N ASP A 710 9.13 -82.98 11.25
CA ASP A 710 10.57 -83.14 10.92
C ASP A 710 10.99 -82.30 9.68
N PRO A 711 12.01 -81.42 9.77
CA PRO A 711 12.40 -80.51 8.69
C PRO A 711 13.40 -81.07 7.67
N GLU A 712 14.15 -82.15 7.95
CA GLU A 712 15.14 -82.68 6.97
C GLU A 712 14.48 -83.50 5.85
N ASN A 713 13.23 -83.93 6.07
CA ASN A 713 12.47 -84.78 5.14
C ASN A 713 10.95 -84.46 5.08
N SER A 714 10.45 -83.46 5.82
CA SER A 714 9.06 -82.96 5.77
C SER A 714 7.96 -83.94 6.23
N CYS A 715 8.18 -84.70 7.32
CA CYS A 715 7.21 -85.68 7.84
C CYS A 715 6.56 -85.29 9.21
N GLU A 716 5.49 -85.98 9.64
CA GLU A 716 4.64 -85.62 10.81
C GLU A 716 4.44 -86.77 11.82
N SER A 717 4.15 -86.41 13.08
CA SER A 717 3.88 -87.27 14.24
C SER A 717 2.42 -87.76 14.38
N SER A 718 2.08 -88.42 15.50
CA SER A 718 0.91 -89.33 15.58
C SER A 718 -0.14 -89.10 16.70
N ASP A 719 0.07 -88.23 17.70
CA ASP A 719 -0.86 -87.96 18.82
C ASP A 719 -1.08 -86.44 19.05
N ARG A 720 -2.11 -86.03 19.83
CA ARG A 720 -2.55 -84.61 19.97
C ARG A 720 -2.93 -84.13 21.38
N SER A 721 -2.70 -82.84 21.65
CA SER A 721 -3.08 -82.10 22.89
C SER A 721 -4.15 -81.01 22.64
N VAL A 722 -4.66 -80.28 23.68
CA VAL A 722 -5.89 -79.42 23.62
C VAL A 722 -5.89 -78.17 24.54
N VAL A 723 -6.70 -77.13 24.23
CA VAL A 723 -6.86 -75.83 24.97
C VAL A 723 -8.21 -75.13 24.72
N THR A 724 -8.64 -74.21 25.62
CA THR A 724 -9.87 -73.37 25.58
C THR A 724 -9.58 -71.87 25.72
N ILE A 725 -10.34 -71.00 25.02
CA ILE A 725 -10.06 -69.55 24.90
C ILE A 725 -11.20 -68.64 25.44
N LYS A 726 -10.84 -67.53 26.09
CA LYS A 726 -11.75 -66.39 26.40
C LYS A 726 -11.20 -65.07 25.82
N ILE A 727 -12.08 -64.21 25.31
CA ILE A 727 -11.72 -62.89 24.74
C ILE A 727 -12.46 -61.76 25.48
N ILE A 728 -11.76 -60.65 25.75
CA ILE A 728 -12.33 -59.39 26.28
C ILE A 728 -12.27 -58.34 25.17
N SER A 729 -13.35 -57.59 24.96
CA SER A 729 -13.45 -56.53 23.96
C SER A 729 -14.10 -55.29 24.54
N THR A 730 -13.62 -54.11 24.14
CA THR A 730 -14.16 -52.79 24.45
C THR A 730 -14.77 -52.15 23.18
N GLU A 731 -15.74 -51.24 23.33
CA GLU A 731 -16.22 -50.39 22.23
C GLU A 731 -15.50 -49.04 22.22
N MET A 732 -15.21 -48.50 21.03
CA MET A 732 -14.54 -47.20 20.85
C MET A 732 -15.29 -46.06 21.57
N VAL A 733 -14.57 -45.04 22.02
CA VAL A 733 -15.19 -43.78 22.48
C VAL A 733 -15.79 -43.04 21.27
N SER A 734 -16.95 -42.42 21.44
CA SER A 734 -17.65 -41.65 20.41
C SER A 734 -18.00 -40.25 20.89
N SER A 735 -18.05 -39.29 19.97
CA SER A 735 -18.35 -37.88 20.21
C SER A 735 -19.02 -37.29 18.97
N THR A 736 -19.79 -36.23 19.14
CA THR A 736 -20.37 -35.44 18.03
C THR A 736 -19.54 -34.22 17.66
N ASN A 737 -18.69 -33.71 18.56
CA ASN A 737 -17.71 -32.67 18.25
C ASN A 737 -16.32 -32.93 18.86
N ARG A 738 -15.38 -33.36 18.00
CA ARG A 738 -13.97 -33.60 18.38
C ARG A 738 -13.08 -32.36 18.36
N THR A 739 -13.59 -31.24 17.82
CA THR A 739 -12.87 -29.97 17.74
C THR A 739 -13.78 -28.81 18.19
N PRO A 740 -14.18 -28.76 19.47
CA PRO A 740 -14.95 -27.66 20.01
C PRO A 740 -14.10 -26.39 20.13
N THR A 741 -14.79 -25.26 20.08
CA THR A 741 -14.21 -23.94 20.37
C THR A 741 -14.70 -23.48 21.74
N PHE A 742 -13.80 -22.97 22.58
CA PHE A 742 -14.09 -22.43 23.91
C PHE A 742 -13.47 -21.03 24.05
N CYS A 743 -14.06 -20.18 24.89
CA CYS A 743 -13.44 -18.89 25.24
C CYS A 743 -12.49 -19.06 26.43
N GLY A 744 -11.33 -18.41 26.41
CA GLY A 744 -10.31 -18.54 27.47
C GLY A 744 -10.81 -18.17 28.87
N LEU A 745 -11.74 -17.21 28.96
CA LEU A 745 -12.33 -16.77 30.23
C LEU A 745 -13.26 -17.83 30.86
N ASP A 746 -13.81 -18.77 30.09
CA ASP A 746 -14.72 -19.80 30.60
C ASP A 746 -14.00 -20.89 31.40
N ASN A 747 -12.66 -21.04 31.22
CA ASN A 747 -11.83 -22.06 31.87
C ASN A 747 -12.35 -23.51 31.68
N ALA A 748 -12.74 -23.85 30.43
CA ALA A 748 -13.27 -25.16 30.07
C ALA A 748 -12.33 -26.33 30.40
N THR A 749 -12.91 -27.51 30.68
CA THR A 749 -12.22 -28.70 31.20
C THR A 749 -12.49 -29.96 30.37
N LEU A 750 -11.72 -31.04 30.60
CA LEU A 750 -11.95 -32.32 29.90
C LEU A 750 -13.36 -32.92 30.12
N ALA A 751 -14.09 -32.48 31.15
CA ALA A 751 -15.49 -32.84 31.38
C ALA A 751 -16.49 -32.15 30.43
N ASP A 752 -16.06 -31.10 29.73
CA ASP A 752 -16.87 -30.32 28.78
C ASP A 752 -16.77 -30.87 27.33
N PHE A 753 -15.87 -31.83 27.07
CA PHE A 753 -15.87 -32.62 25.84
C PHE A 753 -17.04 -33.62 25.80
N ASP A 754 -17.69 -33.78 24.64
CA ASP A 754 -18.85 -34.67 24.48
C ASP A 754 -18.49 -36.16 24.29
N ALA A 755 -17.44 -36.61 24.98
CA ALA A 755 -16.94 -37.98 24.94
C ALA A 755 -17.91 -38.96 25.63
N THR A 756 -18.32 -40.01 24.90
CA THR A 756 -19.28 -41.02 25.36
C THR A 756 -18.84 -42.44 25.00
N THR A 757 -19.20 -43.42 25.83
CA THR A 757 -19.06 -44.85 25.49
C THR A 757 -20.20 -45.66 26.09
N THR A 758 -20.51 -46.77 25.42
CA THR A 758 -21.52 -47.79 25.75
C THR A 758 -20.99 -48.85 26.73
N THR A 759 -19.66 -49.03 26.80
CA THR A 759 -19.02 -50.12 27.55
C THR A 759 -17.80 -49.62 28.33
N GLY A 760 -17.69 -50.03 29.59
CA GLY A 760 -16.58 -49.62 30.46
C GLY A 760 -16.68 -48.18 30.97
N THR A 761 -15.55 -47.58 31.28
CA THR A 761 -15.40 -46.17 31.69
C THR A 761 -14.43 -45.43 30.79
N ILE A 762 -14.65 -44.13 30.58
CA ILE A 762 -13.72 -43.26 29.85
C ILE A 762 -12.53 -42.89 30.74
N ILE A 763 -11.32 -42.99 30.20
CA ILE A 763 -10.05 -42.54 30.78
C ILE A 763 -9.41 -41.56 29.79
N TRP A 764 -8.84 -40.46 30.29
CA TRP A 764 -8.17 -39.43 29.48
C TRP A 764 -6.64 -39.53 29.57
N TYR A 765 -5.95 -39.22 28.48
CA TYR A 765 -4.50 -39.20 28.37
C TYR A 765 -3.99 -37.96 27.62
N ASP A 766 -2.75 -37.59 27.90
CA ASP A 766 -1.94 -36.55 27.23
C ASP A 766 -1.26 -37.01 25.92
N ALA A 767 -1.45 -38.27 25.51
CA ALA A 767 -0.82 -38.83 24.32
C ALA A 767 -1.68 -39.91 23.66
N ASN A 768 -1.57 -40.03 22.33
CA ASN A 768 -2.23 -41.06 21.53
C ASN A 768 -1.81 -42.48 21.95
N THR A 769 -0.54 -42.65 22.34
CA THR A 769 -0.01 -43.90 22.91
C THR A 769 0.88 -43.61 24.11
N GLY A 770 0.89 -44.48 25.12
CA GLY A 770 1.57 -44.22 26.38
C GLY A 770 0.87 -43.13 27.20
N GLY A 771 1.61 -42.09 27.59
CA GLY A 771 1.07 -40.91 28.27
C GLY A 771 0.81 -41.06 29.77
N ALA A 772 0.56 -39.93 30.44
CA ALA A 772 -0.01 -39.87 31.78
C ALA A 772 -1.55 -39.90 31.72
N VAL A 773 -2.18 -40.41 32.79
CA VAL A 773 -3.64 -40.32 32.95
C VAL A 773 -4.01 -38.94 33.48
N LEU A 774 -4.94 -38.26 32.80
CA LEU A 774 -5.42 -36.93 33.16
C LEU A 774 -6.70 -37.01 34.02
N ASP A 775 -6.91 -36.02 34.88
CA ASP A 775 -8.15 -35.87 35.66
C ASP A 775 -9.21 -35.17 34.80
N PRO A 776 -10.49 -35.56 34.84
CA PRO A 776 -11.56 -34.86 34.14
C PRO A 776 -11.68 -33.35 34.44
N THR A 777 -11.15 -32.85 35.57
CA THR A 777 -11.12 -31.40 35.86
C THR A 777 -9.85 -30.68 35.36
N THR A 778 -9.03 -31.32 34.52
CA THR A 778 -7.92 -30.65 33.84
C THR A 778 -8.47 -29.59 32.87
N ILE A 779 -7.92 -28.37 32.94
CA ILE A 779 -8.27 -27.26 32.04
C ILE A 779 -7.73 -27.56 30.64
N ILE A 780 -8.50 -27.18 29.62
CA ILE A 780 -8.16 -27.35 28.21
C ILE A 780 -7.20 -26.24 27.75
N GLU A 781 -6.09 -26.61 27.13
CA GLU A 781 -5.12 -25.71 26.50
C GLU A 781 -5.34 -25.62 24.98
N ASN A 782 -4.92 -24.50 24.36
CA ASN A 782 -5.25 -24.19 22.97
C ASN A 782 -4.50 -25.08 21.95
N ASN A 783 -5.26 -25.81 21.12
CA ASN A 783 -4.77 -26.76 20.12
C ASN A 783 -3.94 -27.93 20.66
N GLU A 784 -4.04 -28.23 21.96
CA GLU A 784 -3.43 -29.41 22.57
C GLU A 784 -4.31 -30.65 22.35
N SER A 785 -3.69 -31.83 22.13
CA SER A 785 -4.41 -33.07 21.84
C SER A 785 -4.71 -33.86 23.12
N TYR A 786 -6.00 -34.10 23.39
CA TYR A 786 -6.48 -34.90 24.52
C TYR A 786 -7.10 -36.21 24.04
N PHE A 787 -6.72 -37.33 24.66
CA PHE A 787 -7.03 -38.67 24.13
C PHE A 787 -7.92 -39.48 25.07
N ALA A 788 -9.17 -39.71 24.67
CA ALA A 788 -10.16 -40.48 25.43
C ALA A 788 -10.16 -41.97 25.02
N VAL A 789 -10.14 -42.89 25.99
CA VAL A 789 -10.22 -44.34 25.74
C VAL A 789 -11.23 -45.01 26.68
N SER A 790 -11.88 -46.08 26.21
CA SER A 790 -12.76 -46.91 27.04
C SER A 790 -11.97 -48.05 27.69
N LYS A 791 -12.34 -48.40 28.93
CA LYS A 791 -11.66 -49.44 29.72
C LYS A 791 -12.64 -50.40 30.41
N ILE A 792 -12.37 -51.71 30.30
CA ILE A 792 -13.06 -52.79 31.01
C ILE A 792 -12.01 -53.68 31.69
N ASP A 793 -12.07 -53.81 33.01
CA ASP A 793 -11.00 -54.41 33.83
C ASP A 793 -9.62 -53.79 33.46
N ASP A 794 -8.63 -54.60 33.12
CA ASP A 794 -7.31 -54.14 32.64
C ASP A 794 -7.23 -53.98 31.11
N CYS A 795 -8.33 -54.14 30.38
CA CYS A 795 -8.40 -54.08 28.91
C CYS A 795 -8.91 -52.71 28.44
N GLU A 796 -8.02 -51.92 27.82
CA GLU A 796 -8.34 -50.64 27.15
C GLU A 796 -8.59 -50.86 25.65
N HIS A 797 -9.34 -49.97 24.99
CA HIS A 797 -9.43 -49.96 23.52
C HIS A 797 -8.06 -49.66 22.86
N HIS A 798 -7.82 -50.22 21.67
CA HIS A 798 -6.52 -50.11 20.98
C HIS A 798 -6.28 -48.71 20.40
N GLU A 799 -7.34 -48.07 19.91
CA GLU A 799 -7.35 -46.67 19.49
C GLU A 799 -7.93 -45.79 20.61
N ARG A 800 -7.33 -44.62 20.81
CA ARG A 800 -7.89 -43.53 21.62
C ARG A 800 -8.58 -42.51 20.70
N LEU A 801 -9.70 -41.94 21.12
CA LEU A 801 -10.35 -40.86 20.40
C LEU A 801 -9.68 -39.54 20.79
N GLU A 802 -8.95 -38.94 19.85
CA GLU A 802 -8.33 -37.63 19.99
C GLU A 802 -9.36 -36.49 19.90
N PHE A 803 -9.23 -35.51 20.78
CA PHE A 803 -9.92 -34.22 20.75
C PHE A 803 -8.86 -33.12 20.67
N ILE A 804 -9.09 -32.10 19.84
CA ILE A 804 -8.21 -30.93 19.73
C ILE A 804 -9.11 -29.69 19.81
N ALA A 805 -9.11 -29.02 20.96
CA ALA A 805 -9.95 -27.85 21.17
C ALA A 805 -9.23 -26.57 20.71
N THR A 806 -9.97 -25.66 20.09
CA THR A 806 -9.47 -24.29 19.87
C THR A 806 -9.95 -23.41 21.02
N VAL A 807 -9.01 -22.88 21.81
CA VAL A 807 -9.33 -21.96 22.90
C VAL A 807 -9.01 -20.55 22.43
N ILE A 808 -10.06 -19.76 22.17
CA ILE A 808 -9.94 -18.37 21.73
C ILE A 808 -9.76 -17.49 22.96
N SER A 809 -8.58 -16.91 23.07
CA SER A 809 -8.18 -15.98 24.12
C SER A 809 -7.66 -14.70 23.46
N PRO A 810 -8.54 -13.71 23.16
CA PRO A 810 -8.08 -12.44 22.63
C PRO A 810 -7.15 -11.77 23.66
N PRO A 811 -6.12 -11.03 23.22
CA PRO A 811 -5.24 -10.32 24.14
C PRO A 811 -6.00 -9.22 24.88
N THR A 812 -5.56 -8.88 26.10
CA THR A 812 -6.02 -7.70 26.82
C THR A 812 -5.61 -6.43 26.05
N PRO A 813 -6.51 -5.47 25.77
CA PRO A 813 -6.15 -4.28 25.01
C PRO A 813 -5.07 -3.44 25.70
N GLU A 814 -4.00 -3.14 24.98
CA GLU A 814 -2.93 -2.26 25.43
C GLU A 814 -3.16 -0.86 24.86
N PHE A 815 -3.35 0.12 25.75
CA PHE A 815 -3.52 1.52 25.40
C PHE A 815 -2.15 2.21 25.41
N ASN A 816 -1.76 2.74 24.25
CA ASN A 816 -0.48 3.43 24.04
C ASN A 816 -0.66 4.93 23.73
N GLY A 817 -1.92 5.41 23.67
CA GLY A 817 -2.24 6.82 23.63
C GLY A 817 -1.90 7.57 24.92
N ASP A 818 -2.21 8.86 24.91
CA ASP A 818 -2.09 9.72 26.07
C ASP A 818 -3.48 10.01 26.65
N THR A 819 -3.56 9.99 27.97
CA THR A 819 -4.79 10.25 28.73
C THR A 819 -5.16 11.72 28.82
N GLN A 820 -4.25 12.63 28.46
CA GLN A 820 -4.51 14.06 28.36
C GLN A 820 -4.97 14.42 26.94
N ARG A 821 -6.12 15.08 26.82
CA ARG A 821 -6.79 15.40 25.56
C ARG A 821 -7.55 16.72 25.68
N CYS A 822 -7.96 17.31 24.55
CA CYS A 822 -8.74 18.54 24.58
C CYS A 822 -10.24 18.32 24.40
N LYS A 823 -11.05 19.00 25.22
CA LYS A 823 -12.51 18.97 25.10
C LYS A 823 -13.06 19.61 23.80
N LEU A 824 -12.32 20.54 23.18
CA LEU A 824 -12.77 21.23 21.97
C LEU A 824 -12.81 20.32 20.74
N ASP A 825 -12.08 19.21 20.74
CA ASP A 825 -12.08 18.23 19.66
C ASP A 825 -13.42 17.47 19.56
N ASN A 826 -14.22 17.47 20.64
CA ASN A 826 -15.44 16.68 20.79
C ASN A 826 -15.21 15.17 20.56
N LEU A 827 -14.11 14.65 21.10
CA LEU A 827 -13.69 13.25 20.96
C LEU A 827 -14.80 12.27 21.34
N THR A 828 -14.88 11.20 20.56
CA THR A 828 -15.72 10.02 20.77
C THR A 828 -14.88 8.82 21.17
N LEU A 829 -15.51 7.71 21.53
CA LEU A 829 -14.81 6.46 21.79
C LEU A 829 -14.06 5.92 20.55
N ALA A 830 -14.52 6.23 19.33
CA ALA A 830 -13.80 5.92 18.08
C ALA A 830 -12.42 6.59 18.03
N ASP A 831 -12.33 7.84 18.49
CA ASP A 831 -11.09 8.64 18.51
C ASP A 831 -10.09 8.16 19.59
N ILE A 832 -10.53 7.26 20.48
CA ILE A 832 -9.70 6.55 21.46
C ILE A 832 -9.42 5.09 21.02
N SER A 833 -10.31 4.48 20.23
CA SER A 833 -10.08 3.14 19.64
C SER A 833 -8.77 3.06 18.84
N VAL A 834 -8.33 4.17 18.23
CA VAL A 834 -7.08 4.26 17.45
C VAL A 834 -5.80 4.27 18.30
N ASP A 835 -5.90 4.63 19.59
CA ASP A 835 -4.77 4.71 20.53
C ASP A 835 -4.42 3.34 21.17
N PHE A 836 -5.09 2.26 20.75
CA PHE A 836 -4.81 0.89 21.17
C PHE A 836 -3.95 0.11 20.14
N THR A 837 -3.15 -0.83 20.63
CA THR A 837 -2.35 -1.75 19.79
C THR A 837 -3.25 -2.67 18.95
N SER A 838 -3.61 -2.26 17.74
CA SER A 838 -4.49 -2.99 16.81
C SER A 838 -4.05 -4.46 16.62
N VAL A 839 -4.96 -5.40 16.89
CA VAL A 839 -4.70 -6.85 16.78
C VAL A 839 -5.54 -7.46 15.67
N THR A 840 -4.88 -7.97 14.63
CA THR A 840 -5.55 -8.55 13.46
C THR A 840 -6.43 -9.75 13.84
N GLY A 841 -7.73 -9.65 13.56
CA GLY A 841 -8.71 -10.73 13.77
C GLY A 841 -9.65 -10.52 14.95
N TYR A 842 -9.50 -9.45 15.73
CA TYR A 842 -10.40 -9.08 16.83
C TYR A 842 -10.93 -7.65 16.65
N ASP A 843 -12.20 -7.43 16.98
CA ASP A 843 -12.81 -6.11 17.03
C ASP A 843 -12.60 -5.52 18.44
N LEU A 844 -12.36 -4.22 18.55
CA LEU A 844 -12.31 -3.52 19.84
C LEU A 844 -13.70 -3.02 20.22
N LEU A 845 -14.27 -3.51 21.33
CA LEU A 845 -15.57 -3.07 21.84
C LEU A 845 -15.42 -2.37 23.20
N TRP A 846 -16.29 -1.38 23.42
CA TRP A 846 -16.31 -0.54 24.62
C TRP A 846 -17.50 -0.87 25.52
N TYR A 847 -17.33 -0.69 26.84
CA TYR A 847 -18.32 -0.99 27.86
C TYR A 847 -18.33 0.03 29.01
N ASP A 848 -19.49 0.14 29.68
CA ASP A 848 -19.70 1.01 30.84
C ASP A 848 -19.14 0.46 32.18
N SER A 849 -18.66 -0.79 32.20
CA SER A 849 -18.10 -1.39 33.41
C SER A 849 -17.10 -2.54 33.16
N ASN A 850 -16.32 -2.85 34.20
CA ASN A 850 -15.29 -3.89 34.23
C ASN A 850 -15.85 -5.32 34.08
N GLU A 851 -17.11 -5.57 34.46
CA GLU A 851 -17.72 -6.91 34.46
C GLU A 851 -19.24 -6.78 34.21
N ALA A 852 -19.78 -7.52 33.24
CA ALA A 852 -21.22 -7.58 32.92
C ALA A 852 -21.90 -6.22 32.59
N GLY A 853 -21.11 -5.25 32.12
CA GLY A 853 -21.59 -3.96 31.61
C GLY A 853 -22.28 -4.03 30.24
N THR A 854 -22.95 -2.95 29.85
CA THR A 854 -23.50 -2.77 28.51
C THR A 854 -22.43 -2.26 27.54
N GLU A 855 -22.49 -2.75 26.30
CA GLU A 855 -21.72 -2.26 25.16
C GLU A 855 -22.07 -0.79 24.86
N LEU A 856 -21.06 0.02 24.58
CA LEU A 856 -21.16 1.44 24.23
C LEU A 856 -20.87 1.63 22.73
N SER A 857 -21.52 2.62 22.11
CA SER A 857 -21.23 2.95 20.71
C SER A 857 -19.91 3.69 20.60
N GLU A 858 -19.14 3.41 19.55
CA GLU A 858 -17.95 4.22 19.24
C GLU A 858 -18.26 5.71 19.00
N ASN A 859 -19.51 6.06 18.69
CA ASN A 859 -19.96 7.46 18.55
C ASN A 859 -20.32 8.14 19.88
N GLU A 860 -20.19 7.45 21.02
CA GLU A 860 -20.42 8.04 22.34
C GLU A 860 -19.33 9.08 22.64
N LEU A 861 -19.73 10.29 23.02
CA LEU A 861 -18.80 11.36 23.38
C LEU A 861 -18.10 11.04 24.72
N ILE A 862 -16.82 11.40 24.81
CA ILE A 862 -16.08 11.26 26.06
C ILE A 862 -16.54 12.33 27.06
N GLU A 863 -16.86 11.91 28.29
CA GLU A 863 -17.12 12.80 29.41
C GLU A 863 -15.96 12.81 30.41
N GLN A 864 -15.69 14.00 30.96
CA GLN A 864 -14.65 14.24 31.97
C GLN A 864 -14.87 13.36 33.21
N ASP A 865 -13.77 12.81 33.75
CA ASP A 865 -13.74 11.96 34.96
C ASP A 865 -14.54 10.65 34.87
N ILE A 866 -14.94 10.19 33.66
CA ILE A 866 -15.60 8.90 33.44
C ILE A 866 -14.58 7.81 33.05
N THR A 867 -14.71 6.64 33.66
CA THR A 867 -13.93 5.44 33.30
C THR A 867 -14.70 4.56 32.33
N TYR A 868 -14.13 4.36 31.14
CA TYR A 868 -14.63 3.47 30.09
C TYR A 868 -13.80 2.18 30.05
N TYR A 869 -14.36 1.09 29.53
CA TYR A 869 -13.72 -0.23 29.55
C TYR A 869 -13.65 -0.84 28.16
N ALA A 870 -12.46 -1.06 27.61
CA ALA A 870 -12.26 -1.65 26.28
C ALA A 870 -11.91 -3.14 26.38
N ALA A 871 -12.42 -3.97 25.45
CA ALA A 871 -12.01 -5.36 25.25
C ALA A 871 -11.87 -5.70 23.76
N TYR A 872 -10.88 -6.52 23.41
CA TYR A 872 -10.87 -7.23 22.13
C TYR A 872 -11.84 -8.41 22.17
N VAL A 873 -12.63 -8.55 21.11
CA VAL A 873 -13.65 -9.59 20.91
C VAL A 873 -13.43 -10.29 19.57
N ASP A 874 -13.52 -11.62 19.57
CA ASP A 874 -13.48 -12.40 18.33
C ASP A 874 -14.84 -12.32 17.59
N PRO A 875 -14.90 -11.83 16.34
CA PRO A 875 -16.16 -11.60 15.62
C PRO A 875 -16.85 -12.89 15.14
N THR A 876 -16.19 -14.05 15.24
CA THR A 876 -16.74 -15.35 14.81
C THR A 876 -17.37 -16.13 15.96
N THR A 877 -16.81 -15.97 17.17
CA THR A 877 -17.14 -16.75 18.38
C THR A 877 -17.71 -15.91 19.51
N SER A 878 -17.57 -14.58 19.45
CA SER A 878 -17.90 -13.63 20.52
C SER A 878 -17.13 -13.85 21.83
N CYS A 879 -15.97 -14.51 21.78
CA CYS A 879 -15.08 -14.61 22.92
C CYS A 879 -14.45 -13.25 23.24
N GLU A 880 -14.56 -12.82 24.50
CA GLU A 880 -14.04 -11.55 25.02
C GLU A 880 -12.67 -11.75 25.71
N SER A 881 -11.85 -10.70 25.72
CA SER A 881 -10.63 -10.57 26.55
C SER A 881 -10.95 -9.99 27.94
N MET A 882 -9.93 -9.90 28.80
CA MET A 882 -10.03 -9.04 29.99
C MET A 882 -10.14 -7.57 29.58
N ARG A 883 -11.03 -6.81 30.23
CA ARG A 883 -11.24 -5.38 29.96
C ARG A 883 -10.10 -4.50 30.49
N THR A 884 -9.73 -3.49 29.70
CA THR A 884 -8.78 -2.43 30.07
C THR A 884 -9.53 -1.14 30.43
N PRO A 885 -9.38 -0.60 31.66
CA PRO A 885 -10.02 0.65 32.08
C PRO A 885 -9.24 1.88 31.58
N ILE A 886 -9.93 2.79 30.88
CA ILE A 886 -9.41 4.08 30.40
C ILE A 886 -10.16 5.22 31.07
N THR A 887 -9.48 6.32 31.38
CA THR A 887 -10.09 7.57 31.86
C THR A 887 -9.31 8.71 31.23
N ILE A 888 -10.00 9.59 30.51
CA ILE A 888 -9.41 10.70 29.77
C ILE A 888 -9.65 12.00 30.55
N ASP A 889 -8.60 12.81 30.69
CA ASP A 889 -8.68 14.17 31.19
C ASP A 889 -8.80 15.12 29.99
N LEU A 890 -9.97 15.75 29.84
CA LEU A 890 -10.30 16.64 28.71
C LEU A 890 -9.90 18.10 28.98
N SER A 891 -9.09 18.35 30.01
CA SER A 891 -8.69 19.70 30.43
C SER A 891 -7.41 20.22 29.77
N ASP A 892 -6.68 19.40 29.01
CA ASP A 892 -5.43 19.80 28.37
C ASP A 892 -5.69 20.33 26.95
N CYS A 893 -5.62 21.65 26.81
CA CYS A 893 -6.01 22.38 25.62
C CYS A 893 -5.09 23.59 25.44
N ASN A 894 -4.16 23.49 24.49
CA ASN A 894 -3.27 24.59 24.12
C ASN A 894 -4.02 25.59 23.19
N PRO A 895 -4.09 26.89 23.53
CA PRO A 895 -4.77 27.88 22.67
C PRO A 895 -4.18 28.04 21.27
N GLU A 896 -2.89 27.76 21.09
CA GLU A 896 -2.20 27.97 19.81
C GLU A 896 -2.69 26.98 18.72
N ASP A 897 -3.23 25.82 19.11
CA ASP A 897 -3.70 24.77 18.18
C ASP A 897 -5.15 24.97 17.68
N TYR A 898 -5.88 25.95 18.19
CA TYR A 898 -7.30 26.21 17.86
C TYR A 898 -7.55 27.64 17.35
N ASP A 899 -6.59 28.22 16.62
CA ASP A 899 -6.66 29.58 16.08
C ASP A 899 -7.06 30.64 17.15
N PHE A 900 -6.55 30.56 18.39
CA PHE A 900 -6.93 31.51 19.45
C PHE A 900 -6.42 32.94 19.17
N PHE A 901 -7.22 33.69 18.43
CA PHE A 901 -6.96 35.09 18.09
C PHE A 901 -7.81 36.07 18.91
N ILE A 902 -7.30 37.29 19.04
CA ILE A 902 -8.08 38.42 19.55
C ILE A 902 -8.42 39.28 18.34
N PRO A 903 -9.70 39.49 17.99
CA PRO A 903 -10.08 40.30 16.84
C PRO A 903 -9.51 41.72 16.94
N ASP A 904 -9.16 42.31 15.80
CA ASP A 904 -8.63 43.66 15.71
C ASP A 904 -9.70 44.71 15.37
N GLY A 905 -10.93 44.29 15.03
CA GLY A 905 -12.07 45.17 14.82
C GLY A 905 -13.43 44.47 14.80
N PHE A 906 -14.50 45.28 14.79
CA PHE A 906 -15.90 44.83 14.68
C PHE A 906 -16.82 45.96 14.14
N SER A 907 -18.05 45.63 13.78
CA SER A 907 -18.99 46.50 13.05
C SER A 907 -20.42 46.47 13.63
N PRO A 908 -20.70 47.19 14.72
CA PRO A 908 -22.04 47.27 15.32
C PRO A 908 -23.01 48.11 14.45
N ASN A 909 -23.51 47.51 13.38
CA ASN A 909 -24.43 48.10 12.40
C ASN A 909 -25.84 47.46 12.41
N ASN A 910 -26.01 46.37 13.16
CA ASN A 910 -27.19 45.51 13.28
C ASN A 910 -27.54 44.74 11.97
N ASP A 911 -26.55 44.31 11.18
CA ASP A 911 -26.76 43.41 10.03
C ASP A 911 -26.74 41.91 10.39
N GLY A 912 -26.22 41.56 11.57
CA GLY A 912 -26.04 40.19 12.05
C GLY A 912 -24.58 39.69 12.02
N THR A 913 -23.65 40.48 11.48
CA THR A 913 -22.25 40.11 11.27
C THR A 913 -21.33 41.04 12.08
N ASN A 914 -20.49 40.48 12.96
CA ASN A 914 -19.54 41.23 13.78
C ASN A 914 -20.16 42.40 14.59
N ASP A 915 -21.44 42.28 14.97
CA ASP A 915 -22.18 43.27 15.75
C ASP A 915 -21.67 43.45 17.19
N GLU A 916 -20.98 42.44 17.71
CA GLU A 916 -20.45 42.40 19.07
C GLU A 916 -18.97 42.01 19.04
N PHE A 917 -18.12 42.77 19.73
CA PHE A 917 -16.73 42.37 19.98
C PHE A 917 -16.66 41.32 21.08
N TYR A 918 -16.05 40.18 20.80
CA TYR A 918 -15.71 39.14 21.78
C TYR A 918 -14.43 38.43 21.34
N ILE A 919 -13.85 37.62 22.22
CA ILE A 919 -12.66 36.82 21.92
C ILE A 919 -13.12 35.35 21.84
N PRO A 920 -12.98 34.65 20.70
CA PRO A 920 -13.42 33.26 20.58
C PRO A 920 -12.76 32.34 21.61
N PHE A 921 -13.56 31.42 22.18
CA PHE A 921 -13.12 30.35 23.10
C PHE A 921 -12.37 30.79 24.37
N ILE A 922 -12.34 32.09 24.69
CA ILE A 922 -11.59 32.61 25.84
C ILE A 922 -12.14 32.09 27.18
N GLU A 923 -13.46 31.90 27.26
CA GLU A 923 -14.16 31.32 28.40
C GLU A 923 -13.74 29.87 28.71
N PHE A 924 -13.15 29.20 27.72
CA PHE A 924 -12.73 27.81 27.81
C PHE A 924 -11.23 27.71 28.12
N PHE A 925 -10.37 28.39 27.37
CA PHE A 925 -8.93 28.39 27.64
C PHE A 925 -8.56 29.12 28.94
N TYR A 926 -9.31 30.18 29.27
CA TYR A 926 -9.01 31.16 30.32
C TYR A 926 -10.27 31.54 31.13
N PRO A 927 -10.95 30.59 31.82
CA PRO A 927 -12.27 30.82 32.42
C PRO A 927 -12.35 31.99 33.41
N ASP A 928 -11.25 32.29 34.12
CA ASP A 928 -11.16 33.39 35.10
C ASP A 928 -10.76 34.76 34.48
N TYR A 929 -10.80 34.93 33.15
CA TYR A 929 -10.30 36.15 32.49
C TYR A 929 -11.07 37.43 32.86
N GLU A 930 -10.37 38.57 32.76
CA GLU A 930 -10.96 39.91 32.77
C GLU A 930 -10.55 40.72 31.54
N LEU A 931 -11.53 41.26 30.82
CA LEU A 931 -11.34 42.16 29.67
C LEU A 931 -11.82 43.58 30.05
N GLU A 932 -11.04 44.62 29.78
CA GLU A 932 -11.47 46.02 29.92
C GLU A 932 -11.11 46.82 28.67
N ILE A 933 -12.08 47.59 28.15
CA ILE A 933 -11.95 48.36 26.90
C ILE A 933 -12.06 49.86 27.20
N PHE A 934 -11.19 50.65 26.57
CA PHE A 934 -10.94 52.06 26.85
C PHE A 934 -11.01 52.92 25.57
N ASN A 935 -11.44 54.18 25.72
CA ASN A 935 -11.28 55.18 24.66
C ASN A 935 -9.84 55.76 24.64
N ARG A 936 -9.54 56.56 23.60
CA ARG A 936 -8.26 57.27 23.43
C ARG A 936 -7.84 58.24 24.56
N TYR A 937 -8.67 58.43 25.59
CA TYR A 937 -8.37 59.24 26.77
C TYR A 937 -8.13 58.37 28.03
N GLY A 938 -8.09 57.03 27.90
CA GLY A 938 -7.93 56.10 29.02
C GLY A 938 -9.18 55.93 29.88
N GLN A 939 -10.36 56.35 29.39
CA GLN A 939 -11.62 56.13 30.10
C GLN A 939 -12.17 54.75 29.73
N SER A 940 -12.41 53.90 30.73
CA SER A 940 -13.12 52.63 30.61
C SER A 940 -14.51 52.82 30.02
N LEU A 941 -14.84 52.01 29.02
CA LEU A 941 -16.13 51.97 28.32
C LEU A 941 -16.91 50.69 28.66
N PHE A 942 -16.20 49.57 28.79
CA PHE A 942 -16.73 48.22 28.95
C PHE A 942 -15.80 47.37 29.82
N LYS A 943 -16.39 46.43 30.57
CA LYS A 943 -15.70 45.37 31.32
C LYS A 943 -16.40 44.03 31.07
N GLY A 944 -15.64 43.01 30.72
CA GLY A 944 -16.14 41.67 30.42
C GLY A 944 -15.36 40.57 31.13
N ASN A 945 -16.01 39.43 31.24
CA ASN A 945 -15.58 38.17 31.85
C ASN A 945 -16.51 37.06 31.31
N ILE A 946 -16.41 35.83 31.82
CA ILE A 946 -17.27 34.71 31.41
C ILE A 946 -18.80 34.98 31.54
N ASP A 947 -19.24 35.80 32.51
CA ASP A 947 -20.66 36.21 32.65
C ASP A 947 -21.10 37.30 31.66
N ASN A 948 -20.15 38.05 31.10
CA ASN A 948 -20.38 39.21 30.23
C ASN A 948 -19.28 39.28 29.14
N PRO A 949 -19.20 38.31 28.20
CA PRO A 949 -18.02 38.15 27.34
C PRO A 949 -17.95 39.13 26.16
N LYS A 950 -19.03 39.89 25.89
CA LYS A 950 -19.22 40.64 24.65
C LYS A 950 -19.42 42.14 24.83
N TRP A 951 -18.88 42.96 23.92
CA TRP A 951 -19.07 44.40 23.86
C TRP A 951 -19.84 44.83 22.59
N ASP A 952 -20.93 45.58 22.78
CA ASP A 952 -21.89 46.02 21.76
C ASP A 952 -21.62 47.43 21.20
N GLY A 953 -20.40 47.94 21.35
CA GLY A 953 -20.05 49.31 20.96
C GLY A 953 -20.71 50.41 21.81
N GLN A 954 -21.34 50.07 22.95
CA GLN A 954 -21.93 51.05 23.86
C GLN A 954 -21.03 51.26 25.08
N ASN A 955 -21.05 52.47 25.64
CA ASN A 955 -20.41 52.72 26.93
C ASN A 955 -21.29 52.27 28.11
N THR A 956 -20.74 52.27 29.32
CA THR A 956 -21.46 51.96 30.59
C THR A 956 -22.75 52.75 30.85
N SER A 957 -23.02 53.82 30.10
CA SER A 957 -24.27 54.60 30.15
C SER A 957 -25.24 54.28 29.01
N ARG A 958 -25.07 53.14 28.31
CA ARG A 958 -25.91 52.69 27.19
C ARG A 958 -26.03 53.73 26.06
N SER A 959 -24.93 54.43 25.80
CA SER A 959 -24.77 55.31 24.65
C SER A 959 -23.71 54.73 23.72
N GLU A 960 -24.02 54.66 22.43
CA GLU A 960 -23.06 54.26 21.39
C GLU A 960 -21.79 55.12 21.43
N VAL A 961 -20.65 54.52 21.07
CA VAL A 961 -19.41 55.25 20.81
C VAL A 961 -19.26 55.56 19.30
N THR A 962 -18.27 56.39 18.95
CA THR A 962 -17.98 56.76 17.56
C THR A 962 -17.11 55.70 16.88
N SER A 963 -17.15 55.63 15.54
CA SER A 963 -16.17 54.86 14.77
C SER A 963 -14.73 55.31 15.07
N GLY A 964 -13.76 54.41 14.88
CA GLY A 964 -12.33 54.65 15.14
C GLY A 964 -11.69 53.66 16.11
N VAL A 965 -10.48 53.99 16.58
CA VAL A 965 -9.63 53.09 17.37
C VAL A 965 -9.88 53.21 18.88
N TYR A 966 -10.09 52.05 19.50
CA TYR A 966 -10.20 51.78 20.93
C TYR A 966 -9.04 50.91 21.40
N PHE A 967 -8.86 50.80 22.72
CA PHE A 967 -7.78 50.02 23.33
C PHE A 967 -8.34 49.02 24.33
N TYR A 968 -7.70 47.86 24.49
CA TYR A 968 -8.06 46.88 25.52
C TYR A 968 -6.90 46.52 26.43
N ILE A 969 -7.25 46.06 27.63
CA ILE A 969 -6.39 45.28 28.52
C ILE A 969 -7.11 43.96 28.79
N LEU A 970 -6.40 42.85 28.61
CA LEU A 970 -6.88 41.49 28.88
C LEU A 970 -6.00 40.84 29.95
N ASN A 971 -6.58 40.51 31.10
CA ASN A 971 -5.96 39.69 32.13
C ASN A 971 -6.40 38.23 31.90
N TYR A 972 -5.47 37.33 31.55
CA TYR A 972 -5.77 35.90 31.36
C TYR A 972 -6.05 35.16 32.67
N ASN A 973 -5.48 35.62 33.79
CA ASN A 973 -5.59 35.07 35.15
C ASN A 973 -5.20 33.59 35.35
N LYS A 974 -4.76 32.91 34.29
CA LYS A 974 -4.22 31.55 34.24
C LYS A 974 -2.70 31.56 34.00
N ASP A 975 -2.01 30.48 34.39
CA ASP A 975 -0.63 30.13 34.00
C ASP A 975 0.46 31.20 34.20
N ASN A 976 0.19 32.19 35.07
CA ASN A 976 1.02 33.39 35.30
C ASN A 976 1.25 34.26 34.04
N LEU A 977 0.38 34.14 33.02
CA LEU A 977 0.46 34.96 31.82
C LEU A 977 0.31 36.46 32.14
N LYS A 978 1.11 37.28 31.48
CA LYS A 978 1.08 38.74 31.64
C LYS A 978 -0.17 39.32 30.95
N PRO A 979 -0.78 40.39 31.48
CA PRO A 979 -1.88 41.07 30.79
C PRO A 979 -1.49 41.53 29.39
N LYS A 980 -2.29 41.16 28.39
CA LYS A 980 -2.11 41.59 26.99
C LYS A 980 -2.80 42.93 26.78
N GLN A 981 -2.21 43.79 25.97
CA GLN A 981 -2.76 45.09 25.58
C GLN A 981 -2.79 45.19 24.06
N GLY A 982 -3.82 45.83 23.52
CA GLY A 982 -3.96 45.97 22.06
C GLY A 982 -4.98 47.02 21.67
N ARG A 983 -5.25 47.10 20.36
CA ARG A 983 -6.21 48.01 19.74
C ARG A 983 -7.40 47.25 19.17
N ILE A 984 -8.56 47.91 19.10
CA ILE A 984 -9.77 47.43 18.40
C ILE A 984 -10.27 48.58 17.53
N TYR A 985 -10.53 48.32 16.25
CA TYR A 985 -11.19 49.27 15.35
C TYR A 985 -12.70 49.04 15.32
N LEU A 986 -13.47 50.08 15.57
CA LEU A 986 -14.93 50.05 15.44
C LEU A 986 -15.31 50.79 14.16
N SER A 987 -15.95 50.10 13.22
CA SER A 987 -16.62 50.71 12.06
C SER A 987 -18.12 50.72 12.25
N LYS A 988 -18.84 51.55 11.49
CA LYS A 988 -20.31 51.55 11.39
C LYS A 988 -20.74 51.61 9.93
#